data_AF-A0A853BRB9-F1
#
_entry.id   AF-A0A853BRB9-F1
#
_cell.length_a   1.000
_cell.length_b   1.000
_cell.length_c   1.000
_cell.angle_alpha   90.00
_cell.angle_beta   90.00
_cell.angle_gamma   90.00
#
_symmetry.space_group_name_H-M   'P 1'
#
loop_
_entity.id
_entity.type
_entity.pdbx_description
1 polymer ?
#
loop_
_entity_poly.entity_id
_entity_poly.type
_entity_poly.pdbx_seq_one_letter_code
_entity_poly.pdbx_strand_id
1 'polypeptide(L)'
;MPEATQAPDKQEAQLDELLRALYSMRDGDFSVRLHPRGEGRAAEVASVFNEVLDHCEQLSSELQRVGGVVSSEGRLNERIAVSPARGAWGKSVRALNQLLDEVSQPVTSVAQILEGVANGDLSQRVDLTSRHGSLHGDLLRLATSVNRMTDQMTGFTNEVTRVAREVGTEGKLGGSAKVEGISGAWRDVTEAVNQMASRLTAQVRDISDVTTAVARGDLGRKVTVDVQGEMLQLKDTVNGMVDQLDSFADEVTRVAREVGTEGKLGGRANVKGVSGIWKNLTDNVNSMADNLTNQVRDISQVTTAVARGDLGRKVTVDVQGEMLQLKNTVNTMVDQLESFADEVTRVAREVGTEGKLGGRANVKGVSGIWKDLTDNVNSMANSLTYQVRNISQVTTAVAKGDLSKKITVDAQGEMLELKDTVNTMVDQLESFASEVTRMAREVGTEGTLGGQAHVRGVSGVWKDLTDNVNSMANNLTHQVRQISTVTTAVARGDLSKKVTVNAKGEILELKDTINVMVDQLSAFADEVTRMAREVGTEGKLGGRADVKGVSGIWKDLTDNVNSMSQNLTTQVRNISQVTSAVANGDLSKKITVDAQGEILELKDTVNTMVDQLSAFATEVTRVAREVGSEGQLGGQAKVEGVSGTWKQLTDSVNELAGNLTTQVRAIGEVASAVTRGDLTRNIQVDARGEMQQLKDNINLMVSNLRETTAAQRDEDWLKSNLARISGRIQGHRDLNELARLIMTEVTPQVEAQHGACYLLEDQDDAENFLLYGSFGYQPDEQRRRVRAGTGLVGEVIAQKREMIIHDVPSGYVRVGSGLGEAEPLTIVILPILSEGRVLGVVELGSYSRFREVHLEFLRQFVAQLGTTVNTILANSKTEYLLVQSRQLTNALQERSNELQRQQEELRRKNAELHSKAGQLASQNRAIELQNRQIERARRSLEDRAHQLQVSSKYKSEFLANMSHELRTPLNSLLILARLLADNSEQNLTSKQVEFAQTIHKAGNDLLQLIDEILDLAKVEAGRAEVQPSDVSISQLVDYVEATFRPMTAERGLAFGVEVSPDIPSHLWTDEQRLQQILRNLLSNAVKFTPAGEVRLLIEPAWALEDADLDMFGENEEIIAFSVADTGIGIPDDKFQVIFEAFHQGDGGTSRRFGGTGLGLSISQNFARLLGGEIRVQSVHGEGSTFTLLLPVRVPEGTARRMEEQPAPVGLAEERSDIEPLTEVSAEITDGESDLAPLEEPAAPAA
;
A
#
# COMPACT_ATOMS: atom_id res chain seq x y z
N MET A 1 195.13 74.71 -21.17
CA MET A 1 194.95 76.06 -20.57
C MET A 1 194.88 77.06 -21.71
N PRO A 2 194.14 78.18 -21.59
CA PRO A 2 193.14 78.53 -20.57
C PRO A 2 191.71 78.69 -21.19
N GLU A 3 190.63 79.16 -20.54
CA GLU A 3 190.09 79.01 -19.17
C GLU A 3 188.98 80.08 -18.97
N ALA A 4 187.92 79.79 -18.19
CA ALA A 4 186.98 80.73 -17.51
C ALA A 4 186.15 81.77 -18.33
N THR A 5 184.88 82.10 -18.01
CA THR A 5 183.77 81.36 -17.34
C THR A 5 182.41 81.93 -17.82
N GLN A 6 181.38 81.08 -17.72
CA GLN A 6 179.94 81.27 -17.98
C GLN A 6 179.28 82.60 -17.57
N ALA A 7 178.30 83.04 -18.37
CA ALA A 7 176.98 83.51 -17.91
C ALA A 7 175.92 83.25 -19.02
N PRO A 8 174.87 82.43 -18.80
CA PRO A 8 173.81 82.22 -19.78
C PRO A 8 172.77 83.36 -19.79
N ASP A 9 172.00 83.49 -20.86
CA ASP A 9 171.04 84.58 -21.04
C ASP A 9 169.83 84.46 -20.08
N LYS A 10 169.44 85.59 -19.48
CA LYS A 10 168.37 85.66 -18.49
C LYS A 10 166.99 85.37 -19.07
N GLN A 11 166.78 85.62 -20.37
CA GLN A 11 165.48 85.34 -21.01
C GLN A 11 165.25 83.84 -21.25
N GLU A 12 166.32 83.10 -21.59
CA GLU A 12 166.24 81.68 -21.92
C GLU A 12 165.84 80.84 -20.71
N ALA A 13 166.41 81.13 -19.53
CA ALA A 13 166.04 80.48 -18.28
C ALA A 13 164.58 80.73 -17.84
N GLN A 14 164.01 81.91 -18.14
CA GLN A 14 162.60 82.21 -17.86
C GLN A 14 161.65 81.48 -18.81
N LEU A 15 162.03 81.32 -20.08
CA LEU A 15 161.29 80.49 -21.03
C LEU A 15 161.33 79.02 -20.62
N ASP A 16 162.46 78.53 -20.10
CA ASP A 16 162.62 77.14 -19.65
C ASP A 16 161.78 76.84 -18.38
N GLU A 17 161.67 77.81 -17.45
CA GLU A 17 160.77 77.72 -16.29
C GLU A 17 159.28 77.68 -16.71
N LEU A 18 158.88 78.58 -17.61
CA LEU A 18 157.54 78.61 -18.21
C LEU A 18 157.22 77.33 -19.00
N LEU A 19 158.19 76.81 -19.77
CA LEU A 19 158.01 75.59 -20.57
C LEU A 19 157.79 74.35 -19.69
N ARG A 20 158.54 74.23 -18.58
CA ARG A 20 158.32 73.16 -17.59
C ARG A 20 156.95 73.28 -16.92
N ALA A 21 156.54 74.49 -16.53
CA ALA A 21 155.21 74.70 -15.95
C ALA A 21 154.08 74.37 -16.96
N LEU A 22 154.24 74.74 -18.24
CA LEU A 22 153.34 74.35 -19.32
C LEU A 22 153.32 72.83 -19.56
N TYR A 23 154.44 72.12 -19.37
CA TYR A 23 154.45 70.66 -19.41
C TYR A 23 153.69 70.04 -18.22
N SER A 24 153.90 70.51 -16.99
CA SER A 24 153.09 70.06 -15.83
C SER A 24 151.60 70.31 -16.06
N MET A 25 151.22 71.50 -16.54
CA MET A 25 149.84 71.83 -16.89
C MET A 25 149.27 70.89 -17.98
N ARG A 26 150.05 70.60 -19.03
CA ARG A 26 149.66 69.66 -20.10
C ARG A 26 149.43 68.25 -19.56
N ASP A 27 150.26 67.84 -18.61
CA ASP A 27 150.26 66.49 -18.04
C ASP A 27 149.29 66.34 -16.85
N GLY A 28 148.53 67.39 -16.52
CA GLY A 28 147.48 67.39 -15.49
C GLY A 28 147.95 67.73 -14.08
N ASP A 29 149.23 68.04 -13.89
CA ASP A 29 149.75 68.58 -12.63
C ASP A 29 149.43 70.08 -12.54
N PHE A 30 148.25 70.37 -12.00
CA PHE A 30 147.80 71.73 -11.74
C PHE A 30 148.35 72.31 -10.43
N SER A 31 149.28 71.64 -9.73
CA SER A 31 149.83 72.13 -8.45
C SER A 31 151.02 73.09 -8.60
N VAL A 32 151.67 73.09 -9.75
CA VAL A 32 152.77 74.02 -10.09
C VAL A 32 152.28 75.47 -10.04
N ARG A 33 153.13 76.41 -9.61
CA ARG A 33 152.87 77.85 -9.71
C ARG A 33 154.14 78.58 -10.12
N LEU A 34 154.05 79.47 -11.11
CA LEU A 34 155.15 80.34 -11.54
C LEU A 34 155.30 81.52 -10.56
N HIS A 35 156.54 81.95 -10.32
CA HIS A 35 156.84 83.04 -9.39
C HIS A 35 157.06 84.38 -10.13
N PRO A 36 156.20 85.40 -9.95
CA PRO A 36 156.40 86.70 -10.58
C PRO A 36 157.65 87.40 -10.01
N ARG A 37 158.70 87.54 -10.84
CA ARG A 37 159.98 88.17 -10.48
C ARG A 37 160.30 89.35 -11.40
N GLY A 38 160.06 90.57 -10.89
CA GLY A 38 160.34 91.83 -11.57
C GLY A 38 159.12 92.42 -12.30
N GLU A 39 159.23 93.68 -12.73
CA GLU A 39 158.19 94.36 -13.50
C GLU A 39 158.33 94.04 -15.00
N GLY A 40 157.24 93.58 -15.62
CA GLY A 40 157.19 93.27 -17.05
C GLY A 40 156.33 92.05 -17.38
N ARG A 41 156.18 91.77 -18.69
CA ARG A 41 155.26 90.74 -19.23
C ARG A 41 155.47 89.33 -18.66
N ALA A 42 156.68 88.98 -18.19
CA ALA A 42 156.93 87.66 -17.59
C ALA A 42 156.16 87.46 -16.27
N ALA A 43 156.01 88.51 -15.44
CA ALA A 43 155.23 88.44 -14.22
C ALA A 43 153.71 88.38 -14.49
N GLU A 44 153.26 89.09 -15.53
CA GLU A 44 151.88 89.04 -16.02
C GLU A 44 151.52 87.64 -16.55
N VAL A 45 152.39 87.04 -17.37
CA VAL A 45 152.24 85.64 -17.84
C VAL A 45 152.24 84.66 -16.67
N ALA A 46 153.10 84.84 -15.66
CA ALA A 46 153.09 84.00 -14.45
C ALA A 46 151.76 84.10 -13.68
N SER A 47 151.19 85.29 -13.54
CA SER A 47 149.88 85.49 -12.90
C SER A 47 148.75 84.80 -13.67
N VAL A 48 148.66 85.06 -14.99
CA VAL A 48 147.62 84.46 -15.85
C VAL A 48 147.74 82.94 -15.93
N PHE A 49 148.97 82.40 -15.97
CA PHE A 49 149.20 80.97 -15.91
C PHE A 49 148.71 80.34 -14.60
N ASN A 50 149.01 80.98 -13.45
CA ASN A 50 148.55 80.53 -12.15
C ASN A 50 147.01 80.59 -12.04
N GLU A 51 146.37 81.66 -12.50
CA GLU A 51 144.90 81.77 -12.55
C GLU A 51 144.25 80.67 -13.39
N VAL A 52 144.84 80.35 -14.55
CA VAL A 52 144.36 79.25 -15.41
C VAL A 52 144.52 77.90 -14.72
N LEU A 53 145.60 77.68 -13.95
CA LEU A 53 145.75 76.47 -13.14
C LEU A 53 144.74 76.40 -12.01
N ASP A 54 144.47 77.50 -11.29
CA ASP A 54 143.44 77.55 -10.26
C ASP A 54 142.05 77.16 -10.83
N HIS A 55 141.72 77.58 -12.07
CA HIS A 55 140.48 77.16 -12.76
C HIS A 55 140.47 75.67 -13.14
N CYS A 56 141.60 75.14 -13.62
CA CYS A 56 141.74 73.71 -13.95
C CYS A 56 141.62 72.82 -12.70
N GLU A 57 142.27 73.22 -11.60
CA GLU A 57 142.27 72.53 -10.31
C GLU A 57 140.86 72.54 -9.69
N GLN A 58 140.18 73.70 -9.65
CA GLN A 58 138.78 73.79 -9.19
C GLN A 58 137.84 72.92 -10.04
N LEU A 59 137.92 72.96 -11.37
CA LEU A 59 137.02 72.18 -12.23
C LEU A 59 137.26 70.67 -12.10
N SER A 60 138.52 70.24 -12.00
CA SER A 60 138.88 68.83 -11.80
C SER A 60 138.37 68.32 -10.44
N SER A 61 138.57 69.11 -9.37
CA SER A 61 138.09 68.79 -8.03
C SER A 61 136.56 68.71 -7.97
N GLU A 62 135.85 69.67 -8.56
CA GLU A 62 134.38 69.64 -8.64
C GLU A 62 133.85 68.48 -9.49
N LEU A 63 134.50 68.15 -10.61
CA LEU A 63 134.15 66.97 -11.42
C LEU A 63 134.31 65.67 -10.62
N GLN A 64 135.40 65.54 -9.85
CA GLN A 64 135.61 64.38 -8.97
C GLN A 64 134.60 64.35 -7.81
N ARG A 65 134.29 65.50 -7.20
CA ARG A 65 133.30 65.60 -6.11
C ARG A 65 131.90 65.21 -6.58
N VAL A 66 131.41 65.81 -7.66
CA VAL A 66 130.07 65.53 -8.19
C VAL A 66 129.99 64.13 -8.78
N GLY A 67 131.01 63.67 -9.51
CA GLY A 67 131.10 62.29 -10.00
C GLY A 67 131.10 61.26 -8.86
N GLY A 68 131.81 61.57 -7.77
CA GLY A 68 131.79 60.77 -6.54
C GLY A 68 130.39 60.68 -5.94
N VAL A 69 129.78 61.82 -5.59
CA VAL A 69 128.44 61.89 -4.97
C VAL A 69 127.36 61.22 -5.84
N VAL A 70 127.41 61.40 -7.16
CA VAL A 70 126.51 60.73 -8.11
C VAL A 70 126.75 59.21 -8.12
N SER A 71 128.00 58.75 -8.11
CA SER A 71 128.33 57.33 -8.22
C SER A 71 128.25 56.53 -6.90
N SER A 72 128.40 57.17 -5.73
CA SER A 72 128.41 56.49 -4.43
C SER A 72 127.12 56.70 -3.62
N GLU A 73 126.50 57.89 -3.72
CA GLU A 73 125.26 58.22 -2.99
C GLU A 73 124.02 58.23 -3.89
N GLY A 74 124.18 58.09 -5.22
CA GLY A 74 123.09 58.14 -6.20
C GLY A 74 122.45 59.53 -6.36
N ARG A 75 123.05 60.59 -5.79
CA ARG A 75 122.44 61.92 -5.70
C ARG A 75 122.60 62.73 -6.99
N LEU A 76 121.77 62.40 -7.99
CA LEU A 76 121.70 63.07 -9.29
C LEU A 76 121.37 64.58 -9.25
N ASN A 77 121.04 65.15 -8.08
CA ASN A 77 120.77 66.57 -7.88
C ASN A 77 122.02 67.40 -7.48
N GLU A 78 123.18 66.77 -7.32
CA GLU A 78 124.44 67.47 -7.01
C GLU A 78 124.96 68.25 -8.23
N ARG A 79 125.55 69.44 -8.04
CA ARG A 79 125.91 70.35 -9.15
C ARG A 79 127.34 70.90 -8.99
N ILE A 80 127.99 71.14 -10.13
CA ILE A 80 129.36 71.67 -10.27
C ILE A 80 129.35 73.19 -10.09
N ALA A 81 130.22 73.72 -9.23
CA ALA A 81 130.34 75.14 -8.90
C ALA A 81 131.80 75.63 -8.91
N VAL A 82 132.19 76.35 -9.96
CA VAL A 82 133.55 76.92 -10.15
C VAL A 82 133.46 78.44 -10.26
N SER A 83 134.34 79.19 -9.57
CA SER A 83 134.26 80.66 -9.51
C SER A 83 135.64 81.33 -9.45
N PRO A 84 135.92 82.36 -10.28
CA PRO A 84 135.03 83.04 -11.22
C PRO A 84 135.07 82.44 -12.64
N ALA A 85 134.26 81.40 -12.93
CA ALA A 85 134.23 80.73 -14.23
C ALA A 85 133.62 81.62 -15.34
N ARG A 86 134.48 82.34 -16.08
CA ARG A 86 134.12 83.15 -17.25
C ARG A 86 134.49 82.45 -18.58
N GLY A 87 134.00 82.98 -19.69
CA GLY A 87 134.34 82.48 -21.04
C GLY A 87 133.92 81.03 -21.28
N ALA A 88 134.86 80.19 -21.72
CA ALA A 88 134.62 78.78 -22.03
C ALA A 88 134.34 77.93 -20.77
N TRP A 89 135.05 78.17 -19.67
CA TRP A 89 134.86 77.44 -18.40
C TRP A 89 133.41 77.54 -17.90
N GLY A 90 132.86 78.76 -17.92
CA GLY A 90 131.46 79.03 -17.58
C GLY A 90 130.44 78.55 -18.62
N LYS A 91 130.86 77.97 -19.76
CA LYS A 91 130.00 77.16 -20.65
C LYS A 91 130.09 75.68 -20.28
N SER A 92 131.29 75.14 -20.06
CA SER A 92 131.51 73.74 -19.68
C SER A 92 130.75 73.36 -18.39
N VAL A 93 130.85 74.17 -17.33
CA VAL A 93 130.11 73.95 -16.07
C VAL A 93 128.60 73.91 -16.30
N ARG A 94 128.06 74.78 -17.16
CA ARG A 94 126.62 74.78 -17.49
C ARG A 94 126.21 73.57 -18.32
N ALA A 95 127.02 73.15 -19.30
CA ALA A 95 126.74 71.96 -20.11
C ALA A 95 126.73 70.67 -19.25
N LEU A 96 127.67 70.55 -18.30
CA LEU A 96 127.73 69.44 -17.35
C LEU A 96 126.53 69.42 -16.39
N ASN A 97 126.18 70.58 -15.82
CA ASN A 97 125.00 70.70 -14.95
C ASN A 97 123.69 70.46 -15.71
N GLN A 98 123.57 70.91 -16.98
CA GLN A 98 122.42 70.63 -17.83
C GLN A 98 122.25 69.13 -18.12
N LEU A 99 123.35 68.41 -18.37
CA LEU A 99 123.33 66.94 -18.54
C LEU A 99 122.80 66.26 -17.27
N LEU A 100 123.24 66.71 -16.09
CA LEU A 100 122.74 66.22 -14.81
C LEU A 100 121.26 66.58 -14.56
N ASP A 101 120.80 67.75 -14.99
CA ASP A 101 119.37 68.13 -14.94
C ASP A 101 118.51 67.23 -15.86
N GLU A 102 118.98 66.99 -17.10
CA GLU A 102 118.28 66.18 -18.11
C GLU A 102 118.18 64.68 -17.72
N VAL A 103 119.14 64.15 -16.96
CA VAL A 103 119.11 62.78 -16.44
C VAL A 103 118.39 62.66 -15.09
N SER A 104 118.56 63.64 -14.18
CA SER A 104 117.98 63.55 -12.83
C SER A 104 116.45 63.56 -12.83
N GLN A 105 115.82 64.49 -13.57
CA GLN A 105 114.36 64.67 -13.50
C GLN A 105 113.59 63.40 -13.93
N PRO A 106 113.88 62.74 -15.08
CA PRO A 106 113.12 61.57 -15.51
C PRO A 106 113.35 60.34 -14.63
N VAL A 107 114.59 60.11 -14.16
CA VAL A 107 114.92 59.00 -13.25
C VAL A 107 114.19 59.17 -11.91
N THR A 108 114.16 60.39 -11.36
CA THR A 108 113.42 60.69 -10.12
C THR A 108 111.92 60.41 -10.27
N SER A 109 111.29 60.87 -11.37
CA SER A 109 109.86 60.61 -11.61
C SER A 109 109.54 59.13 -11.84
N VAL A 110 110.42 58.38 -12.51
CA VAL A 110 110.29 56.91 -12.65
C VAL A 110 110.35 56.22 -11.28
N ALA A 111 111.29 56.60 -10.41
CA ALA A 111 111.39 56.03 -9.07
C ALA A 111 110.12 56.28 -8.23
N GLN A 112 109.61 57.52 -8.23
CA GLN A 112 108.37 57.89 -7.55
C GLN A 112 107.15 57.09 -8.02
N ILE A 113 107.06 56.79 -9.32
CA ILE A 113 105.93 56.04 -9.89
C ILE A 113 106.07 54.53 -9.63
N LEU A 114 107.28 53.99 -9.60
CA LEU A 114 107.50 52.61 -9.16
C LEU A 114 107.18 52.43 -7.67
N GLU A 115 107.49 53.43 -6.83
CA GLU A 115 107.10 53.49 -5.42
C GLU A 115 105.58 53.66 -5.27
N GLY A 116 104.93 54.48 -6.10
CA GLY A 116 103.47 54.60 -6.17
C GLY A 116 102.80 53.26 -6.52
N VAL A 117 103.26 52.59 -7.57
CA VAL A 117 102.78 51.27 -8.00
C VAL A 117 102.97 50.21 -6.91
N ALA A 118 104.10 50.21 -6.20
CA ALA A 118 104.34 49.30 -5.07
C ALA A 118 103.39 49.56 -3.88
N ASN A 119 102.99 50.82 -3.66
CA ASN A 119 101.98 51.22 -2.67
C ASN A 119 100.52 51.12 -3.19
N GLY A 120 100.31 50.67 -4.43
CA GLY A 120 98.98 50.49 -5.04
C GLY A 120 98.39 51.73 -5.72
N ASP A 121 99.10 52.86 -5.79
CA ASP A 121 98.69 54.01 -6.61
C ASP A 121 99.05 53.78 -8.08
N LEU A 122 98.09 53.23 -8.83
CA LEU A 122 98.18 52.98 -10.26
C LEU A 122 97.71 54.17 -11.11
N SER A 123 97.46 55.35 -10.52
CA SER A 123 96.95 56.53 -11.24
C SER A 123 98.06 57.35 -11.92
N GLN A 124 99.27 57.35 -11.38
CA GLN A 124 100.36 58.22 -11.82
C GLN A 124 101.03 57.70 -13.11
N ARG A 125 101.55 58.63 -13.93
CA ARG A 125 102.26 58.35 -15.19
C ARG A 125 103.47 59.27 -15.34
N VAL A 126 104.56 58.74 -15.88
CA VAL A 126 105.80 59.48 -16.17
C VAL A 126 105.50 60.41 -17.33
N ASP A 127 105.72 61.71 -17.14
CA ASP A 127 105.62 62.68 -18.22
C ASP A 127 106.65 62.34 -19.30
N LEU A 128 106.19 62.20 -20.55
CA LEU A 128 107.06 61.94 -21.71
C LEU A 128 107.71 63.23 -22.23
N THR A 129 107.42 64.37 -21.60
CA THR A 129 108.02 65.67 -21.86
C THR A 129 108.87 66.16 -20.68
N SER A 130 109.97 66.81 -21.02
CA SER A 130 110.87 67.53 -20.13
C SER A 130 110.82 69.02 -20.48
N ARG A 131 111.36 69.88 -19.60
CA ARG A 131 111.37 71.34 -19.78
C ARG A 131 112.08 71.83 -21.05
N HIS A 132 112.85 70.94 -21.71
CA HIS A 132 113.63 71.23 -22.91
C HIS A 132 113.15 70.46 -24.16
N GLY A 133 112.04 69.70 -24.09
CA GLY A 133 111.50 68.91 -25.20
C GLY A 133 111.00 67.53 -24.75
N SER A 134 110.57 66.68 -25.68
CA SER A 134 110.24 65.28 -25.39
C SER A 134 111.44 64.50 -24.85
N LEU A 135 111.19 63.47 -24.06
CA LEU A 135 112.22 62.47 -23.75
C LEU A 135 112.66 61.77 -25.04
N HIS A 136 113.94 61.41 -25.11
CA HIS A 136 114.53 60.71 -26.26
C HIS A 136 115.40 59.53 -25.79
N GLY A 137 115.77 58.64 -26.71
CA GLY A 137 116.64 57.50 -26.43
C GLY A 137 116.11 56.57 -25.35
N ASP A 138 116.99 56.08 -24.49
CA ASP A 138 116.63 55.09 -23.47
C ASP A 138 115.82 55.67 -22.30
N LEU A 139 115.89 56.98 -22.03
CA LEU A 139 115.01 57.64 -21.05
C LEU A 139 113.53 57.58 -21.49
N LEU A 140 113.25 57.78 -22.78
CA LEU A 140 111.91 57.61 -23.35
C LEU A 140 111.44 56.15 -23.26
N ARG A 141 112.34 55.19 -23.53
CA ARG A 141 112.03 53.75 -23.41
C ARG A 141 111.71 53.35 -21.98
N LEU A 142 112.47 53.86 -21.00
CA LEU A 142 112.24 53.62 -19.58
C LEU A 142 110.87 54.16 -19.15
N ALA A 143 110.60 55.45 -19.40
CA ALA A 143 109.34 56.11 -19.06
C ALA A 143 108.12 55.42 -19.72
N THR A 144 108.24 55.06 -21.00
CA THR A 144 107.17 54.39 -21.75
C THR A 144 106.93 52.96 -21.26
N SER A 145 107.97 52.23 -20.86
CA SER A 145 107.85 50.88 -20.29
C SER A 145 107.19 50.90 -18.92
N VAL A 146 107.53 51.89 -18.07
CA VAL A 146 106.91 52.08 -16.75
C VAL A 146 105.43 52.44 -16.91
N ASN A 147 105.09 53.41 -17.78
CA ASN A 147 103.70 53.77 -18.05
C ASN A 147 102.88 52.56 -18.52
N ARG A 148 103.41 51.78 -19.47
CA ARG A 148 102.76 50.57 -19.99
C ARG A 148 102.55 49.50 -18.92
N MET A 149 103.52 49.32 -18.01
CA MET A 149 103.37 48.42 -16.87
C MET A 149 102.25 48.89 -15.93
N THR A 150 102.19 50.17 -15.61
CA THR A 150 101.10 50.73 -14.79
C THR A 150 99.75 50.61 -15.49
N ASP A 151 99.66 50.83 -16.80
CA ASP A 151 98.43 50.62 -17.58
C ASP A 151 97.95 49.16 -17.51
N GLN A 152 98.85 48.19 -17.68
CA GLN A 152 98.53 46.76 -17.56
C GLN A 152 98.06 46.39 -16.14
N MET A 153 98.70 46.93 -15.10
CA MET A 153 98.27 46.72 -13.71
C MET A 153 96.93 47.41 -13.39
N THR A 154 96.67 48.59 -13.96
CA THR A 154 95.38 49.29 -13.82
C THR A 154 94.25 48.46 -14.43
N GLY A 155 94.45 47.99 -15.68
CA GLY A 155 93.48 47.15 -16.39
C GLY A 155 93.19 45.84 -15.66
N PHE A 156 94.24 45.14 -15.21
CA PHE A 156 94.09 43.90 -14.44
C PHE A 156 93.36 44.11 -13.11
N THR A 157 93.76 45.11 -12.32
CA THR A 157 93.19 45.36 -10.98
C THR A 157 91.71 45.73 -11.07
N ASN A 158 91.33 46.59 -12.01
CA ASN A 158 89.93 46.96 -12.25
C ASN A 158 89.09 45.74 -12.62
N GLU A 159 89.60 44.89 -13.52
CA GLU A 159 88.84 43.77 -14.08
C GLU A 159 88.69 42.60 -13.08
N VAL A 160 89.73 42.29 -12.31
CA VAL A 160 89.63 41.30 -11.21
C VAL A 160 88.68 41.81 -10.12
N THR A 161 88.74 43.11 -9.78
CA THR A 161 87.81 43.71 -8.81
C THR A 161 86.36 43.66 -9.32
N ARG A 162 86.13 43.92 -10.62
CA ARG A 162 84.81 43.82 -11.25
C ARG A 162 84.25 42.40 -11.15
N VAL A 163 85.03 41.38 -11.54
CA VAL A 163 84.57 39.98 -11.51
C VAL A 163 84.38 39.46 -10.09
N ALA A 164 85.26 39.83 -9.15
CA ALA A 164 85.09 39.52 -7.73
C ALA A 164 83.80 40.13 -7.15
N ARG A 165 83.43 41.35 -7.57
CA ARG A 165 82.17 41.99 -7.17
C ARG A 165 80.96 41.32 -7.84
N GLU A 166 80.99 41.13 -9.15
CA GLU A 166 79.88 40.52 -9.90
C GLU A 166 79.56 39.11 -9.41
N VAL A 167 80.55 38.23 -9.35
CA VAL A 167 80.34 36.81 -9.02
C VAL A 167 80.33 36.56 -7.51
N GLY A 168 81.10 37.33 -6.73
CA GLY A 168 81.26 37.12 -5.29
C GLY A 168 80.28 37.89 -4.39
N THR A 169 79.76 39.06 -4.80
CA THR A 169 78.87 39.87 -3.93
C THR A 169 77.57 40.33 -4.58
N GLU A 170 77.51 40.50 -5.92
CA GLU A 170 76.27 40.85 -6.63
C GLU A 170 75.46 39.61 -7.10
N GLY A 171 76.04 38.40 -7.03
CA GLY A 171 75.38 37.17 -7.48
C GLY A 171 75.17 37.08 -9.01
N LYS A 172 75.88 37.89 -9.80
CA LYS A 172 75.84 37.91 -11.27
C LYS A 172 76.69 36.77 -11.85
N LEU A 173 76.12 35.57 -11.81
CA LEU A 173 76.76 34.34 -12.29
C LEU A 173 77.07 34.42 -13.80
N GLY A 174 78.35 34.23 -14.16
CA GLY A 174 78.85 34.29 -15.54
C GLY A 174 79.89 35.39 -15.84
N GLY A 175 80.26 36.22 -14.85
CA GLY A 175 81.33 37.21 -15.01
C GLY A 175 82.69 36.59 -15.33
N SER A 176 83.36 37.10 -16.37
CA SER A 176 84.73 36.72 -16.77
C SER A 176 85.61 37.95 -16.96
N ALA A 177 86.86 37.87 -16.51
CA ALA A 177 87.89 38.88 -16.66
C ALA A 177 88.50 38.82 -18.07
N LYS A 178 88.45 39.96 -18.79
CA LYS A 178 89.04 40.18 -20.10
C LYS A 178 89.95 41.41 -20.05
N VAL A 179 91.26 41.17 -20.05
CA VAL A 179 92.29 42.21 -20.07
C VAL A 179 93.13 42.00 -21.33
N GLU A 180 93.29 43.04 -22.14
CA GLU A 180 94.07 42.94 -23.37
C GLU A 180 95.59 43.06 -23.09
N GLY A 181 96.40 42.34 -23.87
CA GLY A 181 97.86 42.49 -23.86
C GLY A 181 98.60 41.98 -22.61
N ILE A 182 97.96 41.18 -21.74
CA ILE A 182 98.64 40.46 -20.64
C ILE A 182 99.28 39.14 -21.11
N SER A 183 100.42 38.79 -20.51
CA SER A 183 101.22 37.61 -20.85
C SER A 183 102.00 37.11 -19.63
N GLY A 184 102.40 35.83 -19.63
CA GLY A 184 103.03 35.20 -18.47
C GLY A 184 102.09 35.14 -17.27
N ALA A 185 102.63 35.27 -16.05
CA ALA A 185 101.88 35.08 -14.80
C ALA A 185 100.55 35.86 -14.72
N TRP A 186 100.46 37.09 -15.27
CA TRP A 186 99.20 37.84 -15.29
C TRP A 186 98.09 37.14 -16.08
N ARG A 187 98.43 36.50 -17.21
CA ARG A 187 97.50 35.67 -18.01
C ARG A 187 97.04 34.47 -17.21
N ASP A 188 97.98 33.81 -16.53
CA ASP A 188 97.72 32.57 -15.77
C ASP A 188 96.83 32.86 -14.53
N VAL A 189 97.02 34.00 -13.86
CA VAL A 189 96.14 34.46 -12.78
C VAL A 189 94.77 34.89 -13.29
N THR A 190 94.67 35.60 -14.43
CA THR A 190 93.37 35.92 -15.05
C THR A 190 92.61 34.64 -15.45
N GLU A 191 93.32 33.64 -15.99
CA GLU A 191 92.76 32.35 -16.34
C GLU A 191 92.30 31.55 -15.11
N ALA A 192 93.06 31.59 -13.99
CA ALA A 192 92.66 30.99 -12.72
C ALA A 192 91.41 31.67 -12.11
N VAL A 193 91.34 33.01 -12.11
CA VAL A 193 90.16 33.76 -11.67
C VAL A 193 88.93 33.41 -12.53
N ASN A 194 89.11 33.29 -13.86
CA ASN A 194 88.04 32.90 -14.77
C ASN A 194 87.56 31.45 -14.54
N GLN A 195 88.47 30.51 -14.29
CA GLN A 195 88.10 29.13 -13.94
C GLN A 195 87.37 29.06 -12.59
N MET A 196 87.80 29.84 -11.59
CA MET A 196 87.13 29.94 -10.30
C MET A 196 85.71 30.53 -10.43
N ALA A 197 85.58 31.66 -11.12
CA ALA A 197 84.30 32.32 -11.40
C ALA A 197 83.34 31.43 -12.19
N SER A 198 83.84 30.69 -13.19
CA SER A 198 83.05 29.76 -14.01
C SER A 198 82.59 28.53 -13.22
N ARG A 199 83.45 27.93 -12.38
CA ARG A 199 83.08 26.82 -11.50
C ARG A 199 82.01 27.24 -10.48
N LEU A 200 82.23 28.33 -9.77
CA LEU A 200 81.31 28.84 -8.76
C LEU A 200 79.96 29.25 -9.39
N THR A 201 80.00 29.87 -10.59
CA THR A 201 78.82 30.12 -11.44
C THR A 201 78.02 28.86 -11.74
N ALA A 202 78.67 27.78 -12.21
CA ALA A 202 77.99 26.54 -12.56
C ALA A 202 77.39 25.85 -11.33
N GLN A 203 78.14 25.80 -10.23
CA GLN A 203 77.74 25.14 -8.98
C GLN A 203 76.54 25.86 -8.33
N VAL A 204 76.57 27.19 -8.23
CA VAL A 204 75.45 27.96 -7.65
C VAL A 204 74.22 27.94 -8.57
N ARG A 205 74.39 27.97 -9.90
CA ARG A 205 73.26 27.89 -10.85
C ARG A 205 72.55 26.54 -10.77
N ASP A 206 73.28 25.42 -10.80
CA ASP A 206 72.69 24.07 -10.73
C ASP A 206 71.89 23.87 -9.42
N ILE A 207 72.42 24.32 -8.28
CA ILE A 207 71.71 24.31 -7.00
C ILE A 207 70.46 25.20 -7.03
N SER A 208 70.55 26.39 -7.64
CA SER A 208 69.41 27.32 -7.77
C SER A 208 68.30 26.78 -8.67
N ASP A 209 68.66 26.18 -9.81
CA ASP A 209 67.72 25.61 -10.77
C ASP A 209 67.00 24.38 -10.17
N VAL A 210 67.73 23.52 -9.44
CA VAL A 210 67.14 22.39 -8.69
C VAL A 210 66.25 22.87 -7.54
N THR A 211 66.69 23.84 -6.74
CA THR A 211 65.86 24.41 -5.65
C THR A 211 64.59 25.06 -6.21
N THR A 212 64.68 25.70 -7.37
CA THR A 212 63.53 26.29 -8.09
C THR A 212 62.58 25.22 -8.64
N ALA A 213 63.10 24.07 -9.08
CA ALA A 213 62.30 22.92 -9.50
C ALA A 213 61.54 22.30 -8.33
N VAL A 214 62.23 22.04 -7.22
CA VAL A 214 61.66 21.52 -5.96
C VAL A 214 60.57 22.46 -5.44
N ALA A 215 60.80 23.78 -5.44
CA ALA A 215 59.81 24.79 -5.07
C ALA A 215 58.59 24.86 -6.02
N ARG A 216 58.65 24.23 -7.20
CA ARG A 216 57.55 24.06 -8.16
C ARG A 216 56.96 22.65 -8.17
N GLY A 217 57.45 21.74 -7.32
CA GLY A 217 57.02 20.34 -7.24
C GLY A 217 57.69 19.37 -8.23
N ASP A 218 58.71 19.80 -8.99
CA ASP A 218 59.55 18.91 -9.80
C ASP A 218 60.68 18.34 -8.92
N LEU A 219 60.37 17.21 -8.27
CA LEU A 219 61.26 16.47 -7.36
C LEU A 219 62.17 15.46 -8.09
N GLY A 220 61.98 15.26 -9.40
CA GLY A 220 62.84 14.38 -10.21
C GLY A 220 64.23 14.96 -10.51
N ARG A 221 64.48 16.23 -10.16
CA ARG A 221 65.74 16.94 -10.41
C ARG A 221 66.67 16.93 -9.20
N LYS A 222 67.94 16.62 -9.46
CA LYS A 222 69.02 16.65 -8.48
C LYS A 222 70.16 17.53 -8.95
N VAL A 223 70.92 18.07 -8.00
CA VAL A 223 72.17 18.79 -8.24
C VAL A 223 73.17 17.78 -8.79
N THR A 224 73.68 18.03 -10.00
CA THR A 224 74.56 17.12 -10.75
C THR A 224 76.01 17.59 -10.79
N VAL A 225 76.26 18.91 -10.80
CA VAL A 225 77.58 19.51 -10.99
C VAL A 225 78.60 19.01 -9.97
N ASP A 226 79.86 18.85 -10.41
CA ASP A 226 80.97 18.42 -9.56
C ASP A 226 81.38 19.52 -8.57
N VAL A 227 81.52 19.13 -7.30
CA VAL A 227 81.66 20.02 -6.13
C VAL A 227 82.52 19.35 -5.07
N GLN A 228 83.26 20.15 -4.30
CA GLN A 228 84.15 19.69 -3.25
C GLN A 228 84.04 20.63 -2.04
N GLY A 229 84.44 20.15 -0.86
CA GLY A 229 84.31 20.91 0.39
C GLY A 229 82.85 21.19 0.77
N GLU A 230 82.58 22.39 1.26
CA GLU A 230 81.24 22.81 1.73
C GLU A 230 80.18 22.75 0.62
N MET A 231 80.54 23.00 -0.64
CA MET A 231 79.61 22.87 -1.77
C MET A 231 79.17 21.43 -2.04
N LEU A 232 79.98 20.42 -1.66
CA LEU A 232 79.55 19.02 -1.70
C LEU A 232 78.56 18.73 -0.57
N GLN A 233 78.81 19.22 0.64
CA GLN A 233 77.86 19.10 1.75
C GLN A 233 76.51 19.78 1.42
N LEU A 234 76.54 20.94 0.75
CA LEU A 234 75.33 21.62 0.27
C LEU A 234 74.60 20.80 -0.81
N LYS A 235 75.32 20.26 -1.81
CA LYS A 235 74.77 19.34 -2.82
C LYS A 235 74.10 18.13 -2.19
N ASP A 236 74.78 17.46 -1.27
CA ASP A 236 74.28 16.24 -0.62
C ASP A 236 73.11 16.55 0.33
N THR A 237 73.10 17.72 0.98
CA THR A 237 71.97 18.19 1.80
C THR A 237 70.75 18.51 0.95
N VAL A 238 70.93 19.22 -0.18
CA VAL A 238 69.84 19.53 -1.12
C VAL A 238 69.31 18.25 -1.75
N ASN A 239 70.16 17.39 -2.31
CA ASN A 239 69.76 16.12 -2.91
C ASN A 239 69.07 15.19 -1.90
N GLY A 240 69.59 15.11 -0.66
CA GLY A 240 68.95 14.35 0.42
C GLY A 240 67.59 14.92 0.85
N MET A 241 67.41 16.24 0.77
CA MET A 241 66.10 16.87 0.97
C MET A 241 65.14 16.54 -0.19
N VAL A 242 65.62 16.54 -1.44
CA VAL A 242 64.82 16.09 -2.60
C VAL A 242 64.40 14.63 -2.43
N ASP A 243 65.33 13.73 -2.11
CA ASP A 243 65.03 12.31 -1.87
C ASP A 243 64.01 12.07 -0.75
N GLN A 244 64.05 12.88 0.32
CA GLN A 244 63.05 12.84 1.40
C GLN A 244 61.69 13.39 0.97
N LEU A 245 61.66 14.49 0.19
CA LEU A 245 60.44 15.07 -0.33
C LEU A 245 59.75 14.14 -1.34
N ASP A 246 60.52 13.55 -2.26
CA ASP A 246 60.07 12.63 -3.29
C ASP A 246 59.47 11.37 -2.65
N SER A 247 60.24 10.72 -1.76
CA SER A 247 59.77 9.54 -0.99
C SER A 247 58.54 9.83 -0.13
N PHE A 248 58.36 11.08 0.34
CA PHE A 248 57.18 11.48 1.12
C PHE A 248 55.98 11.79 0.20
N ALA A 249 56.19 12.45 -0.94
CA ALA A 249 55.15 12.79 -1.90
C ALA A 249 54.55 11.53 -2.55
N ASP A 250 55.40 10.57 -2.94
CA ASP A 250 54.99 9.28 -3.49
C ASP A 250 54.15 8.49 -2.47
N GLU A 251 54.61 8.44 -1.22
CA GLU A 251 53.95 7.65 -0.17
C GLU A 251 52.63 8.28 0.31
N VAL A 252 52.55 9.62 0.40
CA VAL A 252 51.29 10.33 0.66
C VAL A 252 50.33 10.14 -0.51
N THR A 253 50.79 10.25 -1.76
CA THR A 253 49.96 10.00 -2.95
C THR A 253 49.45 8.57 -2.98
N ARG A 254 50.30 7.59 -2.63
CA ARG A 254 49.93 6.18 -2.56
C ARG A 254 48.87 5.93 -1.49
N VAL A 255 49.04 6.43 -0.27
CA VAL A 255 48.08 6.24 0.83
C VAL A 255 46.78 6.99 0.59
N ALA A 256 46.84 8.22 0.06
CA ALA A 256 45.65 8.98 -0.34
C ALA A 256 44.85 8.24 -1.44
N ARG A 257 45.53 7.62 -2.41
CA ARG A 257 44.88 6.78 -3.42
C ARG A 257 44.29 5.51 -2.80
N GLU A 258 45.10 4.72 -2.09
CA GLU A 258 44.67 3.42 -1.53
C GLU A 258 43.51 3.57 -0.54
N VAL A 259 43.63 4.45 0.45
CA VAL A 259 42.64 4.59 1.53
C VAL A 259 41.51 5.54 1.12
N GLY A 260 41.81 6.61 0.37
CA GLY A 260 40.83 7.65 0.02
C GLY A 260 40.04 7.41 -1.27
N THR A 261 40.59 6.72 -2.27
CA THR A 261 39.91 6.50 -3.57
C THR A 261 39.68 5.04 -3.94
N GLU A 262 40.56 4.11 -3.54
CA GLU A 262 40.44 2.68 -3.85
C GLU A 262 39.77 1.87 -2.72
N GLY A 263 39.48 2.48 -1.57
CA GLY A 263 38.81 1.83 -0.44
C GLY A 263 39.62 0.72 0.24
N LYS A 264 40.94 0.68 0.07
CA LYS A 264 41.85 -0.32 0.65
C LYS A 264 42.17 0.02 2.11
N LEU A 265 41.20 -0.23 2.98
CA LEU A 265 41.24 0.05 4.42
C LEU A 265 42.43 -0.66 5.11
N GLY A 266 43.41 0.11 5.57
CA GLY A 266 44.65 -0.37 6.22
C GLY A 266 45.95 0.09 5.56
N GLY A 267 45.90 0.85 4.47
CA GLY A 267 47.08 1.49 3.87
C GLY A 267 47.74 2.49 4.84
N ARG A 268 49.04 2.34 5.09
CA ARG A 268 49.86 3.21 5.95
C ARG A 268 51.09 3.73 5.20
N ALA A 269 51.57 4.91 5.60
CA ALA A 269 52.75 5.59 5.09
C ALA A 269 54.01 5.19 5.88
N ASN A 270 55.07 4.80 5.17
CA ASN A 270 56.33 4.30 5.71
C ASN A 270 57.54 4.94 5.01
N VAL A 271 57.69 6.26 5.18
CA VAL A 271 58.82 7.02 4.62
C VAL A 271 60.09 6.74 5.46
N LYS A 272 61.15 6.24 4.82
CA LYS A 272 62.37 5.83 5.53
C LYS A 272 63.28 7.02 5.85
N GLY A 273 63.88 7.01 7.05
CA GLY A 273 64.89 8.00 7.46
C GLY A 273 64.35 9.36 7.92
N VAL A 274 63.02 9.56 7.92
CA VAL A 274 62.41 10.83 8.35
C VAL A 274 62.54 11.06 9.86
N SER A 275 62.73 12.33 10.24
CA SER A 275 62.80 12.78 11.63
C SER A 275 62.19 14.19 11.77
N GLY A 276 61.95 14.62 13.01
CA GLY A 276 61.31 15.91 13.29
C GLY A 276 59.94 16.04 12.62
N ILE A 277 59.71 17.16 11.93
CA ILE A 277 58.43 17.49 11.27
C ILE A 277 58.02 16.41 10.26
N TRP A 278 58.96 15.85 9.49
CA TRP A 278 58.65 14.81 8.50
C TRP A 278 58.11 13.51 9.14
N LYS A 279 58.62 13.16 10.33
CA LYS A 279 58.05 12.05 11.09
C LYS A 279 56.64 12.40 11.58
N ASN A 280 56.45 13.57 12.19
CA ASN A 280 55.14 14.00 12.67
C ASN A 280 54.09 14.07 11.54
N LEU A 281 54.47 14.49 10.34
CA LEU A 281 53.60 14.46 9.16
C LEU A 281 53.26 13.03 8.74
N THR A 282 54.23 12.12 8.74
CA THR A 282 54.01 10.69 8.44
C THR A 282 53.09 10.05 9.49
N ASP A 283 53.30 10.31 10.78
CA ASP A 283 52.48 9.83 11.89
C ASP A 283 51.05 10.43 11.85
N ASN A 284 50.88 11.68 11.41
CA ASN A 284 49.57 12.31 11.20
C ASN A 284 48.82 11.71 10.00
N VAL A 285 49.50 11.47 8.86
CA VAL A 285 48.91 10.80 7.69
C VAL A 285 48.49 9.37 8.04
N ASN A 286 49.31 8.65 8.81
CA ASN A 286 48.97 7.34 9.36
C ASN A 286 47.75 7.41 10.30
N SER A 287 47.70 8.39 11.20
CA SER A 287 46.56 8.57 12.11
C SER A 287 45.25 8.88 11.37
N MET A 288 45.33 9.68 10.29
CA MET A 288 44.18 9.96 9.43
C MET A 288 43.73 8.71 8.65
N ALA A 289 44.69 7.95 8.11
CA ALA A 289 44.44 6.71 7.39
C ALA A 289 43.86 5.60 8.29
N ASP A 290 44.36 5.47 9.53
CA ASP A 290 43.84 4.55 10.55
C ASP A 290 42.43 4.95 10.98
N ASN A 291 42.16 6.24 11.18
CA ASN A 291 40.82 6.74 11.52
C ASN A 291 39.81 6.43 10.42
N LEU A 292 40.09 6.80 9.16
CA LEU A 292 39.25 6.44 8.00
C LEU A 292 39.06 4.93 7.88
N THR A 293 40.16 4.17 8.02
CA THR A 293 40.17 2.69 7.99
C THR A 293 39.23 2.09 9.02
N ASN A 294 39.33 2.51 10.29
CA ASN A 294 38.56 1.92 11.38
C ASN A 294 37.09 2.36 11.33
N GLN A 295 36.82 3.62 11.01
CA GLN A 295 35.46 4.17 10.94
C GLN A 295 34.66 3.54 9.79
N VAL A 296 35.23 3.46 8.58
CA VAL A 296 34.57 2.81 7.44
C VAL A 296 34.45 1.29 7.66
N ARG A 297 35.44 0.65 8.30
CA ARG A 297 35.40 -0.80 8.58
C ARG A 297 34.33 -1.18 9.62
N ASP A 298 34.18 -0.43 10.71
CA ASP A 298 33.15 -0.70 11.74
C ASP A 298 31.74 -0.55 11.14
N ILE A 299 31.50 0.54 10.40
CA ILE A 299 30.24 0.77 9.67
C ILE A 299 29.99 -0.35 8.65
N SER A 300 30.99 -0.71 7.83
CA SER A 300 30.88 -1.79 6.84
C SER A 300 30.55 -3.15 7.47
N GLN A 301 31.14 -3.48 8.63
CA GLN A 301 30.83 -4.72 9.35
C GLN A 301 29.38 -4.72 9.86
N VAL A 302 28.90 -3.61 10.40
CA VAL A 302 27.51 -3.47 10.88
C VAL A 302 26.51 -3.54 9.72
N THR A 303 26.74 -2.82 8.62
CA THR A 303 25.89 -2.92 7.42
C THR A 303 25.90 -4.34 6.83
N THR A 304 27.03 -5.05 6.89
CA THR A 304 27.12 -6.47 6.47
C THR A 304 26.38 -7.41 7.42
N ALA A 305 26.34 -7.11 8.72
CA ALA A 305 25.56 -7.86 9.70
C ALA A 305 24.06 -7.68 9.49
N VAL A 306 23.61 -6.43 9.32
CA VAL A 306 22.23 -6.08 8.96
C VAL A 306 21.79 -6.78 7.68
N ALA A 307 22.63 -6.76 6.62
CA ALA A 307 22.36 -7.45 5.36
C ALA A 307 22.31 -9.00 5.47
N ARG A 308 22.69 -9.57 6.62
CA ARG A 308 22.59 -10.99 6.96
C ARG A 308 21.54 -11.29 8.03
N GLY A 309 20.79 -10.28 8.50
CA GLY A 309 19.80 -10.41 9.58
C GLY A 309 20.36 -10.38 11.01
N ASP A 310 21.66 -10.12 11.20
CA ASP A 310 22.27 -9.90 12.52
C ASP A 310 22.09 -8.43 12.92
N LEU A 311 20.93 -8.13 13.52
CA LEU A 311 20.52 -6.78 13.94
C LEU A 311 21.04 -6.38 15.32
N GLY A 312 21.62 -7.31 16.10
CA GLY A 312 22.17 -7.02 17.43
C GLY A 312 23.49 -6.24 17.42
N ARG A 313 24.02 -5.89 16.23
CA ARG A 313 25.29 -5.16 16.08
C ARG A 313 25.08 -3.70 15.77
N LYS A 314 25.78 -2.84 16.50
CA LYS A 314 25.80 -1.38 16.31
C LYS A 314 27.22 -0.89 16.06
N VAL A 315 27.33 0.23 15.35
CA VAL A 315 28.61 0.94 15.14
C VAL A 315 29.05 1.47 16.50
N THR A 316 30.24 1.07 16.95
CA THR A 316 30.76 1.36 18.28
C THR A 316 31.87 2.41 18.27
N VAL A 317 32.71 2.42 17.23
CA VAL A 317 33.94 3.23 17.16
C VAL A 317 33.68 4.72 17.34
N ASP A 318 34.62 5.45 17.95
CA ASP A 318 34.46 6.88 18.22
C ASP A 318 34.65 7.72 16.95
N VAL A 319 33.78 8.72 16.78
CA VAL A 319 33.59 9.51 15.55
C VAL A 319 33.06 10.89 15.89
N GLN A 320 33.40 11.87 15.06
CA GLN A 320 32.97 13.26 15.19
C GLN A 320 32.52 13.81 13.83
N GLY A 321 31.82 14.95 13.83
CA GLY A 321 31.30 15.56 12.60
C GLY A 321 30.31 14.68 11.83
N GLU A 322 30.42 14.67 10.51
CA GLU A 322 29.54 13.91 9.61
C GLU A 322 29.60 12.39 9.85
N MET A 323 30.76 11.86 10.26
CA MET A 323 30.88 10.42 10.60
C MET A 323 30.11 10.05 11.88
N LEU A 324 29.90 11.00 12.81
CA LEU A 324 29.01 10.80 13.96
C LEU A 324 27.54 10.81 13.53
N GLN A 325 27.16 11.66 12.57
CA GLN A 325 25.83 11.62 11.98
C GLN A 325 25.60 10.28 11.28
N LEU A 326 26.55 9.80 10.46
CA LEU A 326 26.47 8.51 9.79
C LEU A 326 26.37 7.34 10.78
N LYS A 327 27.21 7.30 11.83
CA LYS A 327 27.09 6.33 12.94
C LYS A 327 25.69 6.35 13.56
N ASN A 328 25.16 7.53 13.87
CA ASN A 328 23.85 7.68 14.49
C ASN A 328 22.71 7.27 13.54
N THR A 329 22.81 7.59 12.24
CA THR A 329 21.84 7.15 11.22
C THR A 329 21.85 5.63 11.04
N VAL A 330 23.04 5.00 10.95
CA VAL A 330 23.17 3.54 10.85
C VAL A 330 22.64 2.87 12.11
N ASN A 331 23.00 3.35 13.31
CA ASN A 331 22.50 2.78 14.55
C ASN A 331 20.98 2.98 14.72
N THR A 332 20.42 4.13 14.32
CA THR A 332 18.96 4.36 14.32
C THR A 332 18.24 3.45 13.33
N MET A 333 18.84 3.17 12.17
CA MET A 333 18.33 2.18 11.21
C MET A 333 18.33 0.77 11.80
N VAL A 334 19.41 0.38 12.51
CA VAL A 334 19.49 -0.89 13.24
C VAL A 334 18.39 -0.99 14.30
N ASP A 335 18.23 0.03 15.15
CA ASP A 335 17.17 0.10 16.18
C ASP A 335 15.75 -0.01 15.56
N GLN A 336 15.51 0.65 14.43
CA GLN A 336 14.24 0.57 13.71
C GLN A 336 14.00 -0.82 13.08
N LEU A 337 15.04 -1.45 12.54
CA LEU A 337 14.97 -2.79 11.97
C LEU A 337 14.75 -3.87 13.03
N GLU A 338 15.47 -3.79 14.17
CA GLU A 338 15.35 -4.70 15.31
C GLU A 338 13.92 -4.63 15.88
N SER A 339 13.44 -3.42 16.19
CA SER A 339 12.08 -3.21 16.68
C SER A 339 10.99 -3.57 15.65
N PHE A 340 11.27 -3.53 14.35
CA PHE A 340 10.33 -3.98 13.32
C PHE A 340 10.31 -5.51 13.18
N ALA A 341 11.48 -6.15 13.19
CA ALA A 341 11.61 -7.60 13.08
C ALA A 341 10.96 -8.33 14.26
N ASP A 342 11.21 -7.88 15.50
CA ASP A 342 10.56 -8.41 16.71
C ASP A 342 9.04 -8.27 16.62
N GLU A 343 8.55 -7.10 16.23
CA GLU A 343 7.13 -6.78 16.24
C GLU A 343 6.34 -7.50 15.13
N VAL A 344 6.93 -7.65 13.93
CA VAL A 344 6.36 -8.49 12.87
C VAL A 344 6.36 -9.95 13.30
N THR A 345 7.43 -10.44 13.93
CA THR A 345 7.51 -11.81 14.45
C THR A 345 6.45 -12.05 15.54
N ARG A 346 6.24 -11.09 16.44
CA ARG A 346 5.22 -11.14 17.49
C ARG A 346 3.81 -11.18 16.90
N VAL A 347 3.49 -10.29 15.96
CA VAL A 347 2.15 -10.22 15.34
C VAL A 347 1.87 -11.44 14.45
N ALA A 348 2.86 -11.91 13.68
CA ALA A 348 2.74 -13.14 12.89
C ALA A 348 2.47 -14.35 13.79
N ARG A 349 3.10 -14.43 14.97
CA ARG A 349 2.85 -15.48 15.96
C ARG A 349 1.47 -15.34 16.60
N GLU A 350 1.11 -14.16 17.10
CA GLU A 350 -0.18 -13.94 17.78
C GLU A 350 -1.38 -14.18 16.86
N VAL A 351 -1.37 -13.59 15.66
CA VAL A 351 -2.51 -13.63 14.73
C VAL A 351 -2.48 -14.88 13.86
N GLY A 352 -1.29 -15.33 13.43
CA GLY A 352 -1.12 -16.44 12.50
C GLY A 352 -1.01 -17.82 13.14
N THR A 353 -0.50 -17.96 14.38
CA THR A 353 -0.33 -19.29 15.02
C THR A 353 -1.00 -19.44 16.39
N GLU A 354 -1.17 -18.37 17.17
CA GLU A 354 -1.87 -18.43 18.48
C GLU A 354 -3.38 -18.10 18.39
N GLY A 355 -3.89 -17.66 17.22
CA GLY A 355 -5.31 -17.33 17.02
C GLY A 355 -5.80 -16.10 17.81
N LYS A 356 -4.90 -15.24 18.29
CA LYS A 356 -5.22 -14.04 19.09
C LYS A 356 -5.62 -12.87 18.19
N LEU A 357 -6.88 -12.93 17.73
CA LEU A 357 -7.48 -11.96 16.81
C LEU A 357 -7.51 -10.53 17.40
N GLY A 358 -6.65 -9.66 16.88
CA GLY A 358 -6.49 -8.27 17.32
C GLY A 358 -5.03 -7.82 17.56
N GLY A 359 -4.05 -8.71 17.42
CA GLY A 359 -2.63 -8.36 17.49
C GLY A 359 -2.23 -7.32 16.43
N ARG A 360 -1.67 -6.18 16.87
CA ARG A 360 -1.25 -5.07 16.01
C ARG A 360 0.23 -4.76 16.19
N ALA A 361 0.87 -4.28 15.12
CA ALA A 361 2.29 -3.88 15.12
C ALA A 361 2.43 -2.39 15.45
N ASN A 362 3.24 -2.06 16.45
CA ASN A 362 3.47 -0.72 16.98
C ASN A 362 4.97 -0.39 17.09
N VAL A 363 5.62 -0.25 15.94
CA VAL A 363 7.04 0.14 15.84
C VAL A 363 7.17 1.66 16.04
N LYS A 364 8.03 2.10 16.95
CA LYS A 364 8.18 3.52 17.28
C LYS A 364 9.17 4.23 16.36
N GLY A 365 8.81 5.44 15.90
CA GLY A 365 9.71 6.32 15.16
C GLY A 365 9.92 5.99 13.68
N VAL A 366 9.23 4.99 13.12
CA VAL A 366 9.30 4.66 11.68
C VAL A 366 8.52 5.65 10.82
N SER A 367 9.01 5.86 9.60
CA SER A 367 8.40 6.74 8.58
C SER A 367 8.70 6.23 7.17
N GLY A 368 7.99 6.75 6.16
CA GLY A 368 8.10 6.28 4.78
C GLY A 368 7.74 4.79 4.65
N ILE A 369 8.53 4.05 3.86
CA ILE A 369 8.30 2.62 3.56
C ILE A 369 8.20 1.76 4.83
N TRP A 370 8.90 2.10 5.92
CA TRP A 370 8.79 1.37 7.19
C TRP A 370 7.43 1.57 7.88
N LYS A 371 6.84 2.76 7.73
CA LYS A 371 5.47 2.98 8.16
C LYS A 371 4.50 2.25 7.23
N ASP A 372 4.66 2.36 5.91
CA ASP A 372 3.80 1.66 4.94
C ASP A 372 3.82 0.13 5.16
N LEU A 373 4.98 -0.47 5.47
CA LEU A 373 5.12 -1.88 5.86
C LEU A 373 4.42 -2.20 7.19
N THR A 374 4.56 -1.34 8.20
CA THR A 374 3.89 -1.52 9.50
C THR A 374 2.37 -1.40 9.35
N ASP A 375 1.89 -0.45 8.55
CA ASP A 375 0.48 -0.24 8.22
C ASP A 375 -0.06 -1.39 7.35
N ASN A 376 0.74 -1.98 6.45
CA ASN A 376 0.38 -3.18 5.67
C ASN A 376 0.29 -4.45 6.55
N VAL A 377 1.24 -4.68 7.45
CA VAL A 377 1.18 -5.80 8.41
C VAL A 377 -0.03 -5.64 9.35
N ASN A 378 -0.30 -4.42 9.83
CA ASN A 378 -1.51 -4.11 10.58
C ASN A 378 -2.79 -4.33 9.74
N SER A 379 -2.78 -3.99 8.46
CA SER A 379 -3.93 -4.18 7.57
C SER A 379 -4.20 -5.65 7.31
N MET A 380 -3.16 -6.46 7.06
CA MET A 380 -3.26 -7.92 6.95
C MET A 380 -3.78 -8.56 8.25
N ALA A 381 -3.21 -8.17 9.40
CA ALA A 381 -3.62 -8.66 10.70
C ALA A 381 -5.08 -8.27 11.05
N ASN A 382 -5.50 -7.05 10.69
CA ASN A 382 -6.89 -6.60 10.80
C ASN A 382 -7.81 -7.37 9.86
N SER A 383 -7.44 -7.56 8.58
CA SER A 383 -8.27 -8.30 7.61
C SER A 383 -8.52 -9.73 8.08
N LEU A 384 -7.47 -10.49 8.47
CA LEU A 384 -7.64 -11.81 9.09
C LEU A 384 -8.52 -11.72 10.35
N THR A 385 -8.24 -10.76 11.23
CA THR A 385 -8.98 -10.56 12.49
C THR A 385 -10.47 -10.34 12.24
N TYR A 386 -10.85 -9.47 11.30
CA TYR A 386 -12.25 -9.17 10.99
C TYR A 386 -12.92 -10.33 10.26
N GLN A 387 -12.26 -10.91 9.25
CA GLN A 387 -12.81 -12.03 8.49
C GLN A 387 -13.06 -13.26 9.37
N VAL A 388 -12.05 -13.71 10.13
CA VAL A 388 -12.18 -14.89 11.02
C VAL A 388 -13.16 -14.61 12.18
N ARG A 389 -13.16 -13.40 12.75
CA ARG A 389 -14.11 -13.05 13.82
C ARG A 389 -15.55 -12.98 13.31
N ASN A 390 -15.77 -12.51 12.07
CA ASN A 390 -17.11 -12.44 11.48
C ASN A 390 -17.63 -13.85 11.10
N ILE A 391 -16.78 -14.72 10.52
CA ILE A 391 -17.10 -16.16 10.36
C ILE A 391 -17.47 -16.78 11.70
N SER A 392 -16.66 -16.57 12.74
CA SER A 392 -16.90 -17.12 14.08
C SER A 392 -18.23 -16.62 14.67
N GLN A 393 -18.55 -15.34 14.51
CA GLN A 393 -19.84 -14.75 14.93
C GLN A 393 -21.02 -15.37 14.17
N VAL A 394 -20.95 -15.49 12.84
CA VAL A 394 -22.00 -16.08 12.01
C VAL A 394 -22.18 -17.56 12.32
N THR A 395 -21.10 -18.34 12.40
CA THR A 395 -21.14 -19.76 12.78
C THR A 395 -21.71 -19.95 14.19
N THR A 396 -21.43 -19.04 15.13
CA THR A 396 -22.02 -19.04 16.49
C THR A 396 -23.50 -18.65 16.49
N ALA A 397 -23.94 -17.77 15.59
CA ALA A 397 -25.36 -17.41 15.42
C ALA A 397 -26.15 -18.59 14.82
N VAL A 398 -25.64 -19.19 13.75
CA VAL A 398 -26.18 -20.40 13.11
C VAL A 398 -26.28 -21.56 14.10
N ALA A 399 -25.23 -21.80 14.90
CA ALA A 399 -25.24 -22.81 15.96
C ALA A 399 -26.22 -22.52 17.12
N LYS A 400 -26.78 -21.30 17.18
CA LYS A 400 -27.84 -20.88 18.11
C LYS A 400 -29.21 -20.74 17.44
N GLY A 401 -29.33 -21.05 16.15
CA GLY A 401 -30.57 -20.95 15.37
C GLY A 401 -30.86 -19.56 14.78
N ASP A 402 -29.97 -18.58 14.93
CA ASP A 402 -30.09 -17.28 14.24
C ASP A 402 -29.47 -17.39 12.83
N LEU A 403 -30.34 -17.76 11.89
CA LEU A 403 -30.01 -17.92 10.46
C LEU A 403 -30.06 -16.61 9.67
N SER A 404 -30.42 -15.48 10.30
CA SER A 404 -30.43 -14.16 9.64
C SER A 404 -29.02 -13.60 9.42
N LYS A 405 -28.01 -14.17 10.08
CA LYS A 405 -26.61 -13.70 10.04
C LYS A 405 -25.87 -14.33 8.87
N LYS A 406 -25.37 -13.49 7.96
CA LYS A 406 -24.44 -13.88 6.89
C LYS A 406 -23.10 -13.17 7.06
N ILE A 407 -22.05 -13.76 6.50
CA ILE A 407 -20.70 -13.19 6.47
C ILE A 407 -20.70 -12.09 5.41
N THR A 408 -20.68 -10.83 5.87
CA THR A 408 -20.74 -9.64 5.00
C THR A 408 -19.36 -9.05 4.66
N VAL A 409 -18.29 -9.52 5.32
CA VAL A 409 -16.92 -8.99 5.11
C VAL A 409 -16.45 -9.25 3.69
N ASP A 410 -15.68 -8.33 3.14
CA ASP A 410 -15.01 -8.51 1.85
C ASP A 410 -13.87 -9.54 1.97
N ALA A 411 -13.76 -10.45 1.01
CA ALA A 411 -12.88 -11.62 1.07
C ALA A 411 -12.44 -12.05 -0.34
N GLN A 412 -11.26 -12.67 -0.43
CA GLN A 412 -10.66 -13.12 -1.70
C GLN A 412 -9.91 -14.44 -1.49
N GLY A 413 -9.74 -15.23 -2.56
CA GLY A 413 -9.11 -16.56 -2.50
C GLY A 413 -9.93 -17.58 -1.67
N GLU A 414 -9.25 -18.51 -1.01
CA GLU A 414 -9.86 -19.54 -0.14
C GLU A 414 -10.80 -18.92 0.93
N MET A 415 -10.51 -17.70 1.39
CA MET A 415 -11.36 -16.96 2.33
C MET A 415 -12.70 -16.50 1.74
N LEU A 416 -12.77 -16.30 0.42
CA LEU A 416 -14.04 -16.07 -0.28
C LEU A 416 -14.81 -17.38 -0.44
N GLU A 417 -14.14 -18.47 -0.83
CA GLU A 417 -14.78 -19.80 -0.92
C GLU A 417 -15.37 -20.24 0.44
N LEU A 418 -14.66 -19.98 1.54
CA LEU A 418 -15.13 -20.31 2.89
C LEU A 418 -16.31 -19.41 3.32
N LYS A 419 -16.25 -18.10 3.02
CA LYS A 419 -17.38 -17.17 3.19
C LYS A 419 -18.61 -17.66 2.42
N ASP A 420 -18.45 -17.99 1.14
CA ASP A 420 -19.57 -18.33 0.25
C ASP A 420 -20.09 -19.74 0.55
N THR A 421 -19.24 -20.67 0.98
CA THR A 421 -19.65 -22.00 1.50
C THR A 421 -20.48 -21.86 2.77
N VAL A 422 -20.04 -21.04 3.74
CA VAL A 422 -20.80 -20.82 4.98
C VAL A 422 -22.08 -20.05 4.68
N ASN A 423 -22.06 -18.99 3.86
CA ASN A 423 -23.27 -18.26 3.47
C ASN A 423 -24.26 -19.17 2.72
N THR A 424 -23.80 -20.01 1.79
CA THR A 424 -24.65 -21.00 1.10
C THR A 424 -25.24 -22.02 2.08
N MET A 425 -24.48 -22.43 3.11
CA MET A 425 -25.00 -23.28 4.19
C MET A 425 -26.06 -22.55 5.03
N VAL A 426 -25.89 -21.25 5.31
CA VAL A 426 -26.93 -20.42 5.95
C VAL A 426 -28.17 -20.31 5.07
N ASP A 427 -28.03 -20.03 3.77
CA ASP A 427 -29.14 -20.00 2.80
C ASP A 427 -29.90 -21.35 2.72
N GLN A 428 -29.17 -22.47 2.70
CA GLN A 428 -29.76 -23.81 2.73
C GLN A 428 -30.49 -24.09 4.05
N LEU A 429 -29.92 -23.67 5.18
CA LEU A 429 -30.55 -23.79 6.51
C LEU A 429 -31.77 -22.89 6.65
N GLU A 430 -31.72 -21.64 6.20
CA GLU A 430 -32.81 -20.67 6.24
C GLU A 430 -33.96 -21.11 5.33
N SER A 431 -33.66 -21.57 4.11
CA SER A 431 -34.64 -22.18 3.21
C SER A 431 -35.24 -23.45 3.81
N PHE A 432 -34.44 -24.36 4.36
CA PHE A 432 -34.94 -25.58 5.00
C PHE A 432 -35.79 -25.27 6.25
N ALA A 433 -35.35 -24.35 7.11
CA ALA A 433 -36.07 -23.99 8.34
C ALA A 433 -37.38 -23.26 8.05
N SER A 434 -37.38 -22.31 7.11
CA SER A 434 -38.61 -21.63 6.67
C SER A 434 -39.59 -22.61 6.03
N GLU A 435 -39.10 -23.56 5.23
CA GLU A 435 -39.93 -24.55 4.54
C GLU A 435 -40.47 -25.63 5.49
N VAL A 436 -39.67 -26.12 6.44
CA VAL A 436 -40.14 -26.99 7.54
C VAL A 436 -41.17 -26.25 8.41
N THR A 437 -40.95 -24.96 8.70
CA THR A 437 -41.91 -24.15 9.49
C THR A 437 -43.21 -23.92 8.71
N ARG A 438 -43.13 -23.61 7.40
CA ARG A 438 -44.30 -23.47 6.53
C ARG A 438 -45.08 -24.78 6.45
N MET A 439 -44.39 -25.89 6.19
CA MET A 439 -45.03 -27.20 6.01
C MET A 439 -45.58 -27.74 7.34
N ALA A 440 -44.93 -27.49 8.48
CA ALA A 440 -45.47 -27.78 9.81
C ALA A 440 -46.73 -26.94 10.11
N ARG A 441 -46.79 -25.69 9.64
CA ARG A 441 -47.99 -24.85 9.78
C ARG A 441 -49.13 -25.34 8.88
N GLU A 442 -48.87 -25.52 7.60
CA GLU A 442 -49.85 -25.99 6.60
C GLU A 442 -50.40 -27.38 6.95
N VAL A 443 -49.53 -28.37 7.12
CA VAL A 443 -49.91 -29.77 7.32
C VAL A 443 -50.29 -30.07 8.78
N GLY A 444 -49.74 -29.33 9.75
CA GLY A 444 -49.94 -29.57 11.18
C GLY A 444 -50.98 -28.68 11.87
N THR A 445 -51.18 -27.42 11.44
CA THR A 445 -52.09 -26.47 12.11
C THR A 445 -53.20 -25.90 11.22
N GLU A 446 -52.97 -25.72 9.92
CA GLU A 446 -53.94 -25.12 8.98
C GLU A 446 -54.79 -26.19 8.24
N GLY A 447 -54.31 -27.44 8.19
CA GLY A 447 -55.01 -28.57 7.57
C GLY A 447 -54.95 -28.61 6.04
N THR A 448 -54.01 -27.90 5.41
CA THR A 448 -53.86 -27.77 3.95
C THR A 448 -53.19 -29.00 3.33
N LEU A 449 -54.00 -30.06 3.14
CA LEU A 449 -53.61 -31.38 2.64
C LEU A 449 -53.05 -31.37 1.20
N GLY A 450 -51.73 -31.25 1.07
CA GLY A 450 -51.05 -31.33 -0.23
C GLY A 450 -49.69 -30.63 -0.31
N GLY A 451 -49.32 -29.83 0.69
CA GLY A 451 -48.03 -29.14 0.74
C GLY A 451 -46.84 -30.10 0.63
N GLN A 452 -45.88 -29.74 -0.23
CA GLN A 452 -44.54 -30.34 -0.28
C GLN A 452 -43.50 -29.27 0.03
N ALA A 453 -42.42 -29.68 0.67
CA ALA A 453 -41.22 -28.89 0.93
C ALA A 453 -40.29 -28.94 -0.28
N HIS A 454 -40.04 -27.81 -0.95
CA HIS A 454 -39.20 -27.72 -2.15
C HIS A 454 -37.97 -26.83 -1.93
N VAL A 455 -37.08 -27.30 -1.06
CA VAL A 455 -35.76 -26.68 -0.83
C VAL A 455 -34.89 -26.88 -2.07
N ARG A 456 -34.41 -25.80 -2.69
CA ARG A 456 -33.55 -25.85 -3.88
C ARG A 456 -32.08 -26.03 -3.50
N GLY A 457 -31.33 -26.77 -4.31
CA GLY A 457 -29.87 -26.88 -4.20
C GLY A 457 -29.32 -27.82 -3.11
N VAL A 458 -30.18 -28.52 -2.35
CA VAL A 458 -29.74 -29.47 -1.32
C VAL A 458 -29.32 -30.83 -1.90
N SER A 459 -28.30 -31.43 -1.28
CA SER A 459 -27.76 -32.76 -1.62
C SER A 459 -27.31 -33.52 -0.36
N GLY A 460 -27.09 -34.83 -0.49
CA GLY A 460 -26.77 -35.70 0.64
C GLY A 460 -27.82 -35.65 1.75
N VAL A 461 -27.37 -35.62 3.01
CA VAL A 461 -28.24 -35.66 4.21
C VAL A 461 -29.32 -34.57 4.22
N TRP A 462 -29.08 -33.39 3.63
CA TRP A 462 -30.11 -32.34 3.52
C TRP A 462 -31.21 -32.68 2.52
N LYS A 463 -30.86 -33.36 1.43
CA LYS A 463 -31.86 -33.94 0.53
C LYS A 463 -32.60 -35.08 1.23
N ASP A 464 -31.89 -35.98 1.90
CA ASP A 464 -32.51 -37.09 2.64
C ASP A 464 -33.48 -36.58 3.73
N LEU A 465 -33.15 -35.50 4.43
CA LEU A 465 -34.04 -34.81 5.37
C LEU A 465 -35.25 -34.20 4.67
N THR A 466 -35.04 -33.49 3.55
CA THR A 466 -36.15 -32.89 2.76
C THR A 466 -37.08 -33.95 2.18
N ASP A 467 -36.54 -35.06 1.68
CA ASP A 467 -37.28 -36.21 1.16
C ASP A 467 -37.99 -36.98 2.29
N ASN A 468 -37.41 -37.08 3.50
CA ASN A 468 -38.08 -37.63 4.68
C ASN A 468 -39.20 -36.72 5.21
N VAL A 469 -39.00 -35.40 5.22
CA VAL A 469 -40.00 -34.38 5.58
C VAL A 469 -41.16 -34.40 4.58
N ASN A 470 -40.87 -34.47 3.27
CA ASN A 470 -41.86 -34.69 2.22
C ASN A 470 -42.56 -36.04 2.32
N SER A 471 -41.83 -37.12 2.62
CA SER A 471 -42.40 -38.45 2.83
C SER A 471 -43.35 -38.44 4.03
N MET A 472 -42.97 -37.80 5.14
CA MET A 472 -43.82 -37.61 6.31
C MET A 472 -45.07 -36.80 5.96
N ALA A 473 -44.94 -35.65 5.30
CA ALA A 473 -46.08 -34.83 4.91
C ALA A 473 -47.00 -35.49 3.87
N ASN A 474 -46.45 -36.22 2.91
CA ASN A 474 -47.22 -36.95 1.90
C ASN A 474 -47.88 -38.20 2.49
N ASN A 475 -47.21 -38.92 3.40
CA ASN A 475 -47.82 -40.01 4.17
C ASN A 475 -48.98 -39.46 5.02
N LEU A 476 -48.75 -38.41 5.81
CA LEU A 476 -49.80 -37.79 6.63
C LEU A 476 -50.95 -37.26 5.77
N THR A 477 -50.62 -36.55 4.67
CA THR A 477 -51.60 -36.03 3.70
C THR A 477 -52.42 -37.15 3.08
N HIS A 478 -51.80 -38.24 2.62
CA HIS A 478 -52.50 -39.36 2.01
C HIS A 478 -53.32 -40.13 3.05
N GLN A 479 -52.80 -40.32 4.26
CA GLN A 479 -53.49 -40.97 5.37
C GLN A 479 -54.72 -40.17 5.78
N VAL A 480 -54.57 -38.88 6.13
CA VAL A 480 -55.66 -37.98 6.54
C VAL A 480 -56.66 -37.74 5.40
N ARG A 481 -56.23 -37.68 4.13
CA ARG A 481 -57.15 -37.54 2.98
C ARG A 481 -57.93 -38.82 2.67
N GLN A 482 -57.32 -40.00 2.80
CA GLN A 482 -58.05 -41.27 2.71
C GLN A 482 -59.06 -41.42 3.85
N ILE A 483 -58.64 -41.07 5.08
CA ILE A 483 -59.51 -40.98 6.26
C ILE A 483 -60.70 -40.03 6.00
N SER A 484 -60.43 -38.79 5.60
CA SER A 484 -61.47 -37.79 5.31
C SER A 484 -62.43 -38.24 4.21
N THR A 485 -61.93 -38.91 3.16
CA THR A 485 -62.75 -39.47 2.08
C THR A 485 -63.69 -40.56 2.60
N VAL A 486 -63.20 -41.46 3.46
CA VAL A 486 -64.00 -42.52 4.09
C VAL A 486 -65.00 -41.95 5.10
N THR A 487 -64.59 -41.04 5.97
CA THR A 487 -65.51 -40.34 6.90
C THR A 487 -66.60 -39.56 6.15
N THR A 488 -66.29 -39.00 4.97
CA THR A 488 -67.29 -38.34 4.11
C THR A 488 -68.23 -39.34 3.43
N ALA A 489 -67.77 -40.54 3.08
CA ALA A 489 -68.63 -41.62 2.56
C ALA A 489 -69.58 -42.14 3.67
N VAL A 490 -69.04 -42.37 4.87
CA VAL A 490 -69.79 -42.71 6.09
C VAL A 490 -70.87 -41.67 6.40
N ALA A 491 -70.53 -40.37 6.39
CA ALA A 491 -71.47 -39.29 6.62
C ALA A 491 -72.56 -39.16 5.55
N ARG A 492 -72.41 -39.86 4.41
CA ARG A 492 -73.42 -39.99 3.33
C ARG A 492 -74.09 -41.36 3.29
N GLY A 493 -73.82 -42.24 4.26
CA GLY A 493 -74.43 -43.58 4.38
C GLY A 493 -73.76 -44.69 3.56
N ASP A 494 -72.64 -44.43 2.88
CA ASP A 494 -71.88 -45.46 2.16
C ASP A 494 -70.84 -46.10 3.09
N LEU A 495 -71.26 -47.15 3.81
CA LEU A 495 -70.45 -47.88 4.78
C LEU A 495 -69.56 -48.96 4.14
N SER A 496 -69.55 -49.08 2.81
CA SER A 496 -68.80 -50.13 2.10
C SER A 496 -67.29 -49.87 1.96
N LYS A 497 -66.82 -48.66 2.34
CA LYS A 497 -65.49 -48.16 2.00
C LYS A 497 -64.58 -48.02 3.22
N LYS A 498 -63.35 -48.53 3.11
CA LYS A 498 -62.35 -48.56 4.17
C LYS A 498 -61.06 -47.82 3.80
N VAL A 499 -60.34 -47.36 4.81
CA VAL A 499 -59.03 -46.70 4.71
C VAL A 499 -57.93 -47.75 4.51
N THR A 500 -57.53 -47.98 3.26
CA THR A 500 -56.60 -49.06 2.88
C THR A 500 -55.10 -48.72 3.02
N VAL A 501 -54.76 -47.49 3.40
CA VAL A 501 -53.37 -47.00 3.47
C VAL A 501 -52.52 -47.73 4.52
N ASN A 502 -51.22 -47.88 4.25
CA ASN A 502 -50.25 -48.26 5.29
C ASN A 502 -49.91 -47.06 6.18
N ALA A 503 -49.95 -47.26 7.49
CA ALA A 503 -49.67 -46.24 8.50
C ALA A 503 -48.87 -46.84 9.66
N LYS A 504 -48.33 -45.98 10.55
CA LYS A 504 -47.61 -46.36 11.79
C LYS A 504 -47.89 -45.31 12.88
N GLY A 505 -47.69 -45.68 14.15
CA GLY A 505 -47.94 -44.79 15.29
C GLY A 505 -49.40 -44.40 15.44
N GLU A 506 -49.67 -43.22 16.01
CA GLU A 506 -51.02 -42.69 16.25
C GLU A 506 -51.89 -42.65 14.98
N ILE A 507 -51.30 -42.47 13.79
CA ILE A 507 -52.06 -42.49 12.53
C ILE A 507 -52.41 -43.92 12.09
N LEU A 508 -51.66 -44.96 12.50
CA LEU A 508 -52.14 -46.34 12.38
C LEU A 508 -53.27 -46.58 13.35
N GLU A 509 -53.13 -46.14 14.60
CA GLU A 509 -54.20 -46.27 15.61
C GLU A 509 -55.46 -45.52 15.17
N LEU A 510 -55.35 -44.36 14.52
CA LEU A 510 -56.50 -43.58 14.03
C LEU A 510 -57.07 -44.15 12.71
N LYS A 511 -56.24 -44.64 11.79
CA LYS A 511 -56.68 -45.37 10.58
C LYS A 511 -57.37 -46.69 10.95
N ASP A 512 -56.82 -47.45 11.87
CA ASP A 512 -57.41 -48.69 12.34
C ASP A 512 -58.61 -48.41 13.24
N THR A 513 -58.61 -47.36 14.08
CA THR A 513 -59.82 -46.89 14.80
C THR A 513 -60.92 -46.49 13.83
N ILE A 514 -60.63 -45.84 12.69
CA ILE A 514 -61.65 -45.45 11.71
C ILE A 514 -62.08 -46.62 10.82
N ASN A 515 -61.20 -47.57 10.49
CA ASN A 515 -61.61 -48.82 9.83
C ASN A 515 -62.47 -49.68 10.74
N VAL A 516 -62.05 -49.83 12.00
CA VAL A 516 -62.85 -50.42 13.06
C VAL A 516 -64.15 -49.63 13.20
N MET A 517 -64.14 -48.30 13.21
CA MET A 517 -65.36 -47.47 13.23
C MET A 517 -66.29 -47.77 12.04
N VAL A 518 -65.76 -48.01 10.84
CA VAL A 518 -66.53 -48.41 9.64
C VAL A 518 -67.07 -49.85 9.74
N ASP A 519 -66.27 -50.80 10.23
CA ASP A 519 -66.70 -52.19 10.47
C ASP A 519 -67.77 -52.24 11.57
N GLN A 520 -67.54 -51.52 12.66
CA GLN A 520 -68.49 -51.25 13.73
C GLN A 520 -69.76 -50.65 13.14
N LEU A 521 -69.68 -49.60 12.32
CA LEU A 521 -70.81 -48.94 11.64
C LEU A 521 -71.61 -49.87 10.73
N SER A 522 -70.94 -50.63 9.87
CA SER A 522 -71.61 -51.50 8.90
C SER A 522 -72.29 -52.65 9.62
N ALA A 523 -71.55 -53.37 10.46
CA ALA A 523 -72.10 -54.47 11.25
C ALA A 523 -73.16 -53.97 12.25
N PHE A 524 -73.05 -52.73 12.75
CA PHE A 524 -74.10 -52.05 13.49
C PHE A 524 -75.33 -51.76 12.63
N ALA A 525 -75.19 -51.19 11.43
CA ALA A 525 -76.31 -50.84 10.56
C ALA A 525 -77.06 -52.09 10.06
N ASP A 526 -76.33 -53.14 9.67
CA ASP A 526 -76.87 -54.47 9.35
C ASP A 526 -77.66 -55.03 10.55
N GLU A 527 -77.11 -54.90 11.74
CA GLU A 527 -77.71 -55.40 12.99
C GLU A 527 -78.91 -54.56 13.45
N VAL A 528 -78.86 -53.23 13.38
CA VAL A 528 -80.01 -52.33 13.58
C VAL A 528 -81.14 -52.73 12.63
N THR A 529 -80.81 -53.01 11.37
CA THR A 529 -81.79 -53.42 10.35
C THR A 529 -82.39 -54.80 10.66
N ARG A 530 -81.57 -55.78 11.06
CA ARG A 530 -82.02 -57.10 11.53
C ARG A 530 -82.96 -56.98 12.74
N MET A 531 -82.53 -56.21 13.72
CA MET A 531 -83.13 -56.10 15.04
C MET A 531 -84.39 -55.22 15.04
N ALA A 532 -84.44 -54.17 14.21
CA ALA A 532 -85.66 -53.40 13.95
C ALA A 532 -86.74 -54.28 13.27
N ARG A 533 -86.35 -55.22 12.39
CA ARG A 533 -87.28 -56.22 11.85
C ARG A 533 -87.75 -57.20 12.93
N GLU A 534 -86.81 -57.83 13.66
CA GLU A 534 -87.11 -58.84 14.68
C GLU A 534 -87.97 -58.32 15.83
N VAL A 535 -87.68 -57.11 16.34
CA VAL A 535 -88.34 -56.52 17.51
C VAL A 535 -89.48 -55.58 17.12
N GLY A 536 -89.36 -54.84 16.02
CA GLY A 536 -90.36 -53.85 15.57
C GLY A 536 -91.48 -54.40 14.69
N THR A 537 -91.25 -55.49 13.93
CA THR A 537 -92.28 -56.05 13.02
C THR A 537 -92.58 -57.53 13.19
N GLU A 538 -91.64 -58.35 13.69
CA GLU A 538 -91.86 -59.79 13.91
C GLU A 538 -92.11 -60.18 15.38
N GLY A 539 -92.04 -59.24 16.32
CA GLY A 539 -92.44 -59.41 17.73
C GLY A 539 -91.56 -60.35 18.58
N LYS A 540 -90.30 -60.61 18.19
CA LYS A 540 -89.41 -61.58 18.84
C LYS A 540 -88.56 -60.94 19.93
N LEU A 541 -89.08 -60.97 21.16
CA LEU A 541 -88.51 -60.29 22.33
C LEU A 541 -87.23 -60.96 22.88
N GLY A 542 -86.06 -60.42 22.53
CA GLY A 542 -84.76 -60.89 23.04
C GLY A 542 -83.59 -60.79 22.06
N GLY A 543 -83.81 -60.34 20.83
CA GLY A 543 -82.74 -60.10 19.85
C GLY A 543 -81.73 -59.08 20.38
N ARG A 544 -80.48 -59.51 20.54
CA ARG A 544 -79.32 -58.66 20.87
C ARG A 544 -78.43 -58.46 19.66
N ALA A 545 -77.87 -57.26 19.59
CA ALA A 545 -76.83 -56.83 18.69
C ALA A 545 -75.45 -57.26 19.21
N ASP A 546 -75.01 -58.48 18.85
CA ASP A 546 -73.63 -58.96 19.06
C ASP A 546 -72.69 -58.46 17.94
N VAL A 547 -72.63 -57.13 17.77
CA VAL A 547 -71.62 -56.49 16.91
C VAL A 547 -70.26 -56.67 17.58
N LYS A 548 -69.25 -57.13 16.83
CA LYS A 548 -67.94 -57.47 17.41
C LYS A 548 -66.90 -56.40 17.12
N GLY A 549 -66.09 -56.10 18.14
CA GLY A 549 -65.06 -55.06 18.06
C GLY A 549 -65.55 -53.63 18.32
N VAL A 550 -66.81 -53.43 18.73
CA VAL A 550 -67.35 -52.11 19.08
C VAL A 550 -66.76 -51.52 20.38
N SER A 551 -66.41 -50.22 20.32
CA SER A 551 -66.01 -49.35 21.43
C SER A 551 -66.43 -47.88 21.16
N GLY A 552 -66.49 -47.04 22.20
CA GLY A 552 -66.90 -45.62 22.08
C GLY A 552 -68.30 -45.47 21.46
N ILE A 553 -68.59 -44.34 20.79
CA ILE A 553 -69.93 -44.00 20.28
C ILE A 553 -70.58 -45.09 19.41
N TRP A 554 -69.84 -46.01 18.79
CA TRP A 554 -70.44 -47.15 18.06
C TRP A 554 -70.66 -48.40 18.90
N LYS A 555 -69.91 -48.58 19.99
CA LYS A 555 -70.41 -49.39 21.09
C LYS A 555 -71.60 -48.73 21.73
N ASP A 556 -71.58 -47.43 21.96
CA ASP A 556 -72.69 -46.76 22.62
C ASP A 556 -73.90 -46.65 21.69
N LEU A 557 -73.76 -46.71 20.36
CA LEU A 557 -74.89 -46.91 19.44
C LEU A 557 -75.30 -48.39 19.42
N THR A 558 -74.37 -49.35 19.33
CA THR A 558 -74.69 -50.79 19.50
C THR A 558 -75.30 -51.08 20.86
N ASP A 559 -74.99 -50.29 21.89
CA ASP A 559 -75.44 -50.41 23.27
C ASP A 559 -76.51 -49.38 23.63
N ASN A 560 -76.88 -48.47 22.72
CA ASN A 560 -78.15 -47.72 22.67
C ASN A 560 -79.13 -48.30 21.64
N VAL A 561 -78.76 -49.36 20.91
CA VAL A 561 -79.66 -50.13 20.03
C VAL A 561 -79.79 -51.57 20.50
N ASN A 562 -78.78 -52.14 21.17
CA ASN A 562 -79.06 -52.95 22.36
C ASN A 562 -79.87 -52.07 23.30
N SER A 563 -79.44 -50.98 23.94
CA SER A 563 -80.38 -50.17 24.77
C SER A 563 -81.44 -49.35 24.01
N MET A 564 -81.87 -49.79 22.82
CA MET A 564 -83.19 -49.49 22.22
C MET A 564 -83.96 -50.78 21.86
N SER A 565 -83.33 -51.95 21.69
CA SER A 565 -83.97 -53.28 21.71
C SER A 565 -83.93 -53.90 23.09
N GLN A 566 -82.79 -54.11 23.74
CA GLN A 566 -82.72 -54.17 25.19
C GLN A 566 -83.61 -53.10 25.84
N ASN A 567 -83.74 -51.84 25.36
CA ASN A 567 -84.83 -51.01 25.89
C ASN A 567 -86.23 -51.38 25.36
N LEU A 568 -86.56 -51.52 24.07
CA LEU A 568 -87.94 -51.90 23.62
C LEU A 568 -88.38 -53.29 24.09
N THR A 569 -87.54 -54.30 23.89
CA THR A 569 -87.62 -55.61 24.54
C THR A 569 -87.73 -55.47 26.04
N THR A 570 -86.90 -54.73 26.79
CA THR A 570 -87.05 -54.67 28.27
C THR A 570 -88.15 -53.72 28.71
N GLN A 571 -88.64 -52.81 27.87
CA GLN A 571 -89.79 -51.93 28.04
C GLN A 571 -91.04 -52.77 27.90
N VAL A 572 -91.26 -53.39 26.74
CA VAL A 572 -92.39 -54.30 26.48
C VAL A 572 -92.29 -55.56 27.35
N ARG A 573 -91.09 -56.03 27.73
CA ARG A 573 -90.92 -57.14 28.69
C ARG A 573 -91.04 -56.70 30.14
N ASN A 574 -90.71 -55.47 30.57
CA ASN A 574 -91.10 -54.99 31.91
C ASN A 574 -92.56 -54.58 31.95
N ILE A 575 -93.14 -54.01 30.90
CA ILE A 575 -94.58 -53.74 30.81
C ILE A 575 -95.30 -55.09 30.84
N SER A 576 -94.87 -56.08 30.05
CA SER A 576 -95.41 -57.44 30.15
C SER A 576 -95.12 -58.10 31.50
N GLN A 577 -93.92 -58.00 32.08
CA GLN A 577 -93.58 -58.62 33.37
C GLN A 577 -94.20 -57.92 34.56
N VAL A 578 -94.41 -56.60 34.53
CA VAL A 578 -95.09 -55.81 35.57
C VAL A 578 -96.59 -55.93 35.39
N THR A 579 -97.16 -55.77 34.20
CA THR A 579 -98.58 -56.06 33.98
C THR A 579 -98.90 -57.54 34.25
N SER A 580 -97.96 -58.48 34.04
CA SER A 580 -98.11 -59.87 34.52
C SER A 580 -97.85 -60.02 36.03
N ALA A 581 -96.92 -59.29 36.63
CA ALA A 581 -96.69 -59.29 38.08
C ALA A 581 -97.68 -58.41 38.85
N VAL A 582 -98.59 -57.72 38.16
CA VAL A 582 -99.77 -57.01 38.70
C VAL A 582 -101.03 -57.84 38.41
N ALA A 583 -101.11 -58.53 37.28
CA ALA A 583 -102.10 -59.59 37.04
C ALA A 583 -101.89 -60.84 37.91
N ASN A 584 -100.72 -60.99 38.53
CA ASN A 584 -100.41 -62.02 39.55
C ASN A 584 -100.11 -61.43 40.95
N GLY A 585 -99.64 -60.17 41.07
CA GLY A 585 -99.16 -59.49 42.29
C GLY A 585 -97.74 -59.92 42.74
N ASP A 586 -96.79 -59.15 43.31
CA ASP A 586 -96.26 -57.75 43.23
C ASP A 586 -97.15 -56.48 43.17
N LEU A 587 -96.60 -55.38 43.73
CA LEU A 587 -97.04 -53.97 43.65
C LEU A 587 -95.88 -52.96 43.81
N SER A 588 -94.71 -53.41 44.28
CA SER A 588 -93.50 -52.57 44.41
C SER A 588 -92.92 -52.20 43.05
N LYS A 589 -93.11 -53.09 42.06
CA LYS A 589 -92.59 -52.95 40.71
C LYS A 589 -93.43 -51.99 39.87
N LYS A 590 -93.01 -50.74 39.95
CA LYS A 590 -93.09 -49.74 38.89
C LYS A 590 -92.68 -50.26 37.52
N ILE A 591 -93.27 -49.68 36.48
CA ILE A 591 -92.77 -49.69 35.10
C ILE A 591 -91.67 -48.61 35.00
N THR A 592 -90.51 -48.87 35.61
CA THR A 592 -89.39 -47.90 35.69
C THR A 592 -88.64 -47.72 34.37
N VAL A 593 -88.74 -48.68 33.47
CA VAL A 593 -88.22 -48.60 32.10
C VAL A 593 -88.70 -47.31 31.46
N ASP A 594 -87.76 -46.47 31.04
CA ASP A 594 -88.12 -45.19 30.45
C ASP A 594 -88.86 -45.39 29.13
N ALA A 595 -89.70 -44.43 28.76
CA ALA A 595 -90.56 -44.52 27.60
C ALA A 595 -90.91 -43.14 27.08
N GLN A 596 -91.31 -43.06 25.81
CA GLN A 596 -91.61 -41.83 25.09
C GLN A 596 -92.85 -42.04 24.19
N GLY A 597 -93.56 -40.97 23.85
CA GLY A 597 -94.83 -41.03 23.12
C GLY A 597 -95.92 -41.79 23.89
N GLU A 598 -96.73 -42.59 23.19
CA GLU A 598 -97.81 -43.41 23.78
C GLU A 598 -97.30 -44.40 24.84
N ILE A 599 -96.06 -44.89 24.72
CA ILE A 599 -95.45 -45.75 25.73
C ILE A 599 -95.10 -44.95 26.99
N LEU A 600 -94.87 -43.62 26.92
CA LEU A 600 -94.79 -42.76 28.11
C LEU A 600 -96.15 -42.59 28.76
N GLU A 601 -97.19 -42.32 27.98
CA GLU A 601 -98.55 -42.16 28.52
C GLU A 601 -99.09 -43.47 29.13
N LEU A 602 -98.66 -44.63 28.62
CA LEU A 602 -98.96 -45.96 29.16
C LEU A 602 -98.03 -46.34 30.33
N LYS A 603 -96.72 -46.04 30.25
CA LYS A 603 -95.77 -46.09 31.37
C LYS A 603 -96.31 -45.28 32.53
N ASP A 604 -96.87 -44.11 32.31
CA ASP A 604 -97.36 -43.19 33.33
C ASP A 604 -98.79 -43.50 33.76
N THR A 605 -99.65 -44.03 32.88
CA THR A 605 -100.95 -44.61 33.28
C THR A 605 -100.74 -45.78 34.25
N VAL A 606 -99.78 -46.67 33.96
CA VAL A 606 -99.47 -47.82 34.83
C VAL A 606 -98.52 -47.44 35.97
N ASN A 607 -97.64 -46.44 35.83
CA ASN A 607 -96.87 -45.86 36.94
C ASN A 607 -97.69 -44.92 37.81
N THR A 608 -98.90 -44.53 37.43
CA THR A 608 -99.88 -43.82 38.27
C THR A 608 -100.86 -44.81 38.90
N MET A 609 -101.30 -45.83 38.17
CA MET A 609 -101.81 -47.07 38.79
C MET A 609 -100.81 -47.57 39.85
N VAL A 610 -99.51 -47.38 39.62
CA VAL A 610 -98.39 -47.72 40.52
C VAL A 610 -97.68 -46.46 41.07
N ASP A 611 -98.35 -45.30 41.19
CA ASP A 611 -98.09 -44.21 42.18
C ASP A 611 -99.33 -43.97 43.05
N GLN A 612 -100.36 -44.77 42.78
CA GLN A 612 -101.45 -45.14 43.66
C GLN A 612 -101.20 -46.55 44.26
N LEU A 613 -100.26 -47.33 43.68
CA LEU A 613 -99.74 -48.59 44.21
C LEU A 613 -98.20 -48.66 44.46
N SER A 614 -97.35 -47.68 44.07
CA SER A 614 -95.94 -47.58 44.56
C SER A 614 -95.54 -46.33 45.35
N ALA A 615 -96.46 -45.46 45.76
CA ALA A 615 -96.12 -44.22 46.46
C ALA A 615 -96.50 -44.08 47.98
N PHE A 616 -97.28 -44.98 48.65
CA PHE A 616 -97.76 -44.97 50.07
C PHE A 616 -96.86 -45.66 51.09
N ALA A 617 -95.68 -46.19 50.74
CA ALA A 617 -94.71 -46.08 51.82
C ALA A 617 -94.63 -44.59 52.20
N THR A 618 -94.85 -43.65 51.25
CA THR A 618 -94.93 -42.16 51.30
C THR A 618 -93.65 -41.47 50.76
N GLU A 619 -93.16 -40.26 51.03
CA GLU A 619 -92.74 -39.44 52.19
C GLU A 619 -91.23 -39.34 52.50
N VAL A 620 -90.28 -39.95 51.79
CA VAL A 620 -88.87 -39.53 51.91
C VAL A 620 -88.03 -39.79 50.62
N THR A 621 -87.48 -38.75 49.96
CA THR A 621 -86.47 -38.91 48.86
C THR A 621 -85.64 -37.63 48.62
N ARG A 622 -86.32 -36.47 48.57
CA ARG A 622 -85.84 -35.07 48.51
C ARG A 622 -84.30 -34.91 48.66
N VAL A 623 -83.77 -34.64 49.85
CA VAL A 623 -82.37 -34.81 50.28
C VAL A 623 -81.33 -34.17 49.32
N ALA A 624 -80.63 -34.90 48.43
CA ALA A 624 -79.38 -34.50 47.72
C ALA A 624 -79.43 -33.11 47.10
N ARG A 625 -80.62 -32.79 46.60
CA ARG A 625 -80.90 -31.65 45.76
C ARG A 625 -80.42 -30.34 46.37
N GLU A 626 -80.57 -30.20 47.68
CA GLU A 626 -80.19 -29.00 48.45
C GLU A 626 -78.65 -28.84 48.61
N VAL A 627 -77.82 -29.81 48.20
CA VAL A 627 -76.33 -29.74 48.27
C VAL A 627 -75.64 -29.81 46.91
N GLY A 628 -76.20 -30.57 45.96
CA GLY A 628 -75.45 -30.99 44.76
C GLY A 628 -75.78 -30.19 43.50
N SER A 629 -77.04 -29.84 43.30
CA SER A 629 -77.53 -29.30 42.02
C SER A 629 -77.83 -27.80 42.06
N GLU A 630 -78.25 -27.27 43.21
CA GLU A 630 -78.73 -25.87 43.28
C GLU A 630 -77.60 -24.85 43.51
N GLY A 631 -76.33 -25.28 43.62
CA GLY A 631 -75.18 -24.41 43.93
C GLY A 631 -75.19 -23.82 45.36
N GLN A 632 -76.36 -23.85 45.99
CA GLN A 632 -76.56 -24.04 47.42
C GLN A 632 -75.98 -25.40 47.81
N LEU A 633 -75.09 -25.39 48.79
CA LEU A 633 -74.31 -26.55 49.23
C LEU A 633 -74.77 -26.89 50.66
N GLY A 634 -75.99 -27.41 50.79
CA GLY A 634 -76.82 -27.54 52.01
C GLY A 634 -77.33 -28.94 52.43
N GLY A 635 -78.60 -29.28 52.16
CA GLY A 635 -79.42 -30.18 53.02
C GLY A 635 -80.20 -31.42 52.45
N GLN A 636 -81.48 -31.58 52.87
CA GLN A 636 -82.11 -32.82 53.44
C GLN A 636 -83.58 -33.13 52.96
N ALA A 637 -84.37 -34.10 53.53
CA ALA A 637 -85.59 -34.70 52.89
C ALA A 637 -86.91 -34.93 53.67
N LYS A 638 -87.98 -35.08 52.87
CA LYS A 638 -89.33 -35.69 53.00
C LYS A 638 -90.00 -35.57 51.60
N VAL A 639 -90.92 -36.47 51.17
CA VAL A 639 -91.53 -36.51 49.81
C VAL A 639 -93.02 -36.89 49.89
N GLU A 640 -93.84 -36.00 50.43
CA GLU A 640 -95.23 -36.34 50.76
C GLU A 640 -96.19 -36.32 49.55
N GLY A 641 -97.41 -36.85 49.70
CA GLY A 641 -98.47 -36.76 48.69
C GLY A 641 -98.52 -37.91 47.66
N VAL A 642 -98.42 -39.16 48.12
CA VAL A 642 -98.11 -40.32 47.26
C VAL A 642 -98.72 -41.65 47.84
N SER A 643 -99.35 -42.56 47.04
CA SER A 643 -99.95 -43.85 47.53
C SER A 643 -99.50 -45.22 46.86
N GLY A 644 -99.37 -46.37 47.59
CA GLY A 644 -98.41 -47.49 47.31
C GLY A 644 -97.19 -47.85 48.26
N THR A 645 -95.92 -47.77 47.82
CA THR A 645 -94.70 -48.36 48.50
C THR A 645 -93.35 -47.58 48.53
N TRP A 646 -93.21 -46.26 48.22
CA TRP A 646 -91.90 -45.55 48.16
C TRP A 646 -91.16 -45.28 49.50
N LYS A 647 -91.53 -44.22 50.25
CA LYS A 647 -90.91 -43.59 51.45
C LYS A 647 -89.44 -43.86 51.72
N GLN A 648 -89.02 -45.02 52.20
CA GLN A 648 -87.76 -45.15 52.96
C GLN A 648 -86.43 -44.98 52.16
N LEU A 649 -86.47 -44.37 50.97
CA LEU A 649 -85.36 -44.20 50.02
C LEU A 649 -84.43 -43.00 50.26
N THR A 650 -84.56 -42.22 51.35
CA THR A 650 -84.00 -40.85 51.35
C THR A 650 -82.64 -40.61 51.97
N ASP A 651 -82.36 -41.11 53.18
CA ASP A 651 -81.43 -40.39 54.06
C ASP A 651 -79.99 -40.44 53.53
N SER A 652 -79.71 -41.46 52.72
CA SER A 652 -78.48 -41.72 51.97
C SER A 652 -78.18 -40.74 50.84
N VAL A 653 -79.19 -40.07 50.30
CA VAL A 653 -79.05 -39.25 49.09
C VAL A 653 -78.26 -37.94 49.45
N ASN A 654 -78.05 -37.64 50.75
CA ASN A 654 -77.48 -36.41 51.33
C ASN A 654 -76.00 -36.22 51.01
N GLU A 655 -75.25 -37.26 51.34
CA GLU A 655 -73.85 -37.17 51.73
C GLU A 655 -72.95 -36.97 50.50
N LEU A 656 -73.30 -37.65 49.42
CA LEU A 656 -72.69 -37.59 48.10
C LEU A 656 -72.61 -36.14 47.57
N ALA A 657 -73.67 -35.38 47.82
CA ALA A 657 -73.85 -34.04 47.26
C ALA A 657 -72.93 -32.99 47.92
N GLY A 658 -72.36 -33.29 49.10
CA GLY A 658 -71.31 -32.50 49.76
C GLY A 658 -69.89 -32.64 49.15
N ASN A 659 -69.63 -33.66 48.32
CA ASN A 659 -68.34 -33.80 47.63
C ASN A 659 -68.30 -33.01 46.32
N LEU A 660 -69.37 -33.10 45.53
CA LEU A 660 -69.49 -32.44 44.21
C LEU A 660 -69.46 -30.91 44.35
N THR A 661 -70.18 -30.42 45.38
CA THR A 661 -69.99 -29.15 46.12
C THR A 661 -68.56 -28.59 46.08
N THR A 662 -67.56 -29.40 46.43
CA THR A 662 -66.20 -28.93 46.69
C THR A 662 -65.40 -28.78 45.39
N GLN A 663 -65.55 -29.72 44.47
CA GLN A 663 -64.76 -29.75 43.22
C GLN A 663 -65.26 -28.74 42.18
N VAL A 664 -66.59 -28.64 41.99
CA VAL A 664 -67.17 -27.71 41.00
C VAL A 664 -66.99 -26.26 41.42
N ARG A 665 -67.14 -25.93 42.72
CA ARG A 665 -66.87 -24.58 43.23
C ARG A 665 -65.42 -24.15 42.95
N ALA A 666 -64.45 -25.04 43.17
CA ALA A 666 -63.03 -24.76 42.91
C ALA A 666 -62.72 -24.47 41.42
N ILE A 667 -63.45 -25.06 40.47
CA ILE A 667 -63.22 -24.86 39.03
C ILE A 667 -63.99 -23.64 38.50
N GLY A 668 -65.26 -23.49 38.90
CA GLY A 668 -66.07 -22.32 38.55
C GLY A 668 -65.48 -21.00 39.07
N GLU A 669 -64.86 -21.03 40.25
CA GLU A 669 -64.14 -19.88 40.82
C GLU A 669 -62.95 -19.43 39.96
N VAL A 670 -62.21 -20.36 39.32
CA VAL A 670 -61.07 -20.01 38.46
C VAL A 670 -61.57 -19.51 37.10
N ALA A 671 -62.47 -20.25 36.44
CA ALA A 671 -63.03 -19.84 35.15
C ALA A 671 -63.75 -18.48 35.21
N SER A 672 -64.42 -18.17 36.33
CA SER A 672 -65.08 -16.88 36.54
C SER A 672 -64.15 -15.74 37.01
N ALA A 673 -62.96 -16.06 37.55
CA ALA A 673 -61.92 -15.04 37.80
C ALA A 673 -61.29 -14.59 36.46
N VAL A 674 -61.03 -15.56 35.59
CA VAL A 674 -60.42 -15.40 34.26
C VAL A 674 -61.25 -14.47 33.36
N THR A 675 -62.56 -14.69 33.28
CA THR A 675 -63.48 -13.82 32.50
C THR A 675 -63.68 -12.42 33.11
N ARG A 676 -63.17 -12.18 34.32
CA ARG A 676 -63.10 -10.86 34.97
C ARG A 676 -61.67 -10.28 35.04
N GLY A 677 -60.70 -10.92 34.37
CA GLY A 677 -59.35 -10.40 34.18
C GLY A 677 -58.32 -10.78 35.25
N ASP A 678 -58.67 -11.61 36.24
CA ASP A 678 -57.72 -12.26 37.15
C ASP A 678 -57.31 -13.62 36.58
N LEU A 679 -56.05 -13.70 36.16
CA LEU A 679 -55.44 -14.83 35.47
C LEU A 679 -54.41 -15.54 36.38
N THR A 680 -54.38 -15.23 37.68
CA THR A 680 -53.36 -15.75 38.62
C THR A 680 -53.69 -17.13 39.17
N ARG A 681 -54.98 -17.46 39.29
CA ARG A 681 -55.50 -18.69 39.91
C ARG A 681 -55.35 -19.90 38.96
N ASN A 682 -54.94 -21.04 39.49
CA ASN A 682 -54.93 -22.33 38.79
C ASN A 682 -55.73 -23.40 39.55
N ILE A 683 -56.22 -24.41 38.83
CA ILE A 683 -57.02 -25.49 39.40
C ILE A 683 -56.07 -26.58 39.93
N GLN A 684 -55.94 -26.71 41.25
CA GLN A 684 -55.01 -27.67 41.87
C GLN A 684 -55.64 -29.00 42.28
N VAL A 685 -56.94 -29.04 42.57
CA VAL A 685 -57.66 -30.19 43.15
C VAL A 685 -57.38 -31.50 42.40
N ASP A 686 -57.31 -32.62 43.13
CA ASP A 686 -57.16 -33.98 42.61
C ASP A 686 -58.44 -34.42 41.86
N ALA A 687 -58.56 -33.95 40.63
CA ALA A 687 -59.50 -34.42 39.64
C ALA A 687 -58.90 -35.59 38.85
N ARG A 688 -59.76 -36.48 38.32
CA ARG A 688 -59.37 -37.60 37.44
C ARG A 688 -60.32 -37.66 36.24
N GLY A 689 -59.83 -38.14 35.10
CA GLY A 689 -60.61 -38.22 33.86
C GLY A 689 -60.95 -36.84 33.28
N GLU A 690 -62.18 -36.63 32.82
CA GLU A 690 -62.61 -35.38 32.17
C GLU A 690 -62.45 -34.15 33.06
N MET A 691 -62.69 -34.28 34.38
CA MET A 691 -62.48 -33.17 35.32
C MET A 691 -60.99 -32.83 35.48
N GLN A 692 -60.09 -33.77 35.14
CA GLN A 692 -58.64 -33.54 35.05
C GLN A 692 -58.26 -32.90 33.71
N GLN A 693 -58.75 -33.42 32.58
CA GLN A 693 -58.49 -32.80 31.27
C GLN A 693 -59.10 -31.39 31.15
N LEU A 694 -60.24 -31.12 31.78
CA LEU A 694 -60.80 -29.77 31.84
C LEU A 694 -60.00 -28.86 32.78
N LYS A 695 -59.51 -29.38 33.92
CA LYS A 695 -58.52 -28.69 34.76
C LYS A 695 -57.28 -28.33 33.94
N ASP A 696 -56.73 -29.26 33.18
CA ASP A 696 -55.47 -29.10 32.46
C ASP A 696 -55.63 -28.20 31.21
N ASN A 697 -56.71 -28.36 30.43
CA ASN A 697 -57.02 -27.49 29.28
C ASN A 697 -57.44 -26.08 29.71
N ILE A 698 -58.19 -25.91 30.81
CA ILE A 698 -58.45 -24.58 31.36
C ILE A 698 -57.14 -23.99 31.93
N ASN A 699 -56.30 -24.76 32.64
CA ASN A 699 -55.00 -24.26 33.09
C ASN A 699 -54.09 -23.86 31.92
N LEU A 700 -54.11 -24.57 30.78
CA LEU A 700 -53.35 -24.22 29.57
C LEU A 700 -53.94 -23.00 28.85
N MET A 701 -55.27 -22.94 28.68
CA MET A 701 -55.96 -21.77 28.12
C MET A 701 -55.73 -20.53 29.00
N VAL A 702 -55.75 -20.69 30.33
CA VAL A 702 -55.43 -19.63 31.30
C VAL A 702 -53.95 -19.29 31.26
N SER A 703 -53.05 -20.24 31.04
CA SER A 703 -51.62 -19.94 30.82
C SER A 703 -51.44 -19.10 29.55
N ASN A 704 -51.99 -19.53 28.41
CA ASN A 704 -51.88 -18.83 27.14
C ASN A 704 -52.57 -17.46 27.19
N LEU A 705 -53.78 -17.36 27.78
CA LEU A 705 -54.45 -16.08 27.98
C LEU A 705 -53.73 -15.20 29.00
N ARG A 706 -53.08 -15.77 30.03
CA ARG A 706 -52.23 -14.99 30.95
C ARG A 706 -51.00 -14.49 30.25
N GLU A 707 -50.39 -15.27 29.40
CA GLU A 707 -49.17 -14.92 28.65
C GLU A 707 -49.48 -13.88 27.57
N THR A 708 -50.54 -14.05 26.78
CA THR A 708 -50.96 -13.03 25.79
C THR A 708 -51.57 -11.79 26.44
N THR A 709 -52.38 -11.92 27.50
CA THR A 709 -52.94 -10.73 28.19
C THR A 709 -51.89 -10.04 29.05
N ALA A 710 -50.89 -10.73 29.58
CA ALA A 710 -49.72 -10.09 30.17
C ALA A 710 -48.90 -9.39 29.09
N ALA A 711 -48.56 -10.07 27.98
CA ALA A 711 -47.84 -9.46 26.87
C ALA A 711 -48.56 -8.23 26.31
N GLN A 712 -49.88 -8.27 26.12
CA GLN A 712 -50.66 -7.11 25.66
C GLN A 712 -50.79 -6.03 26.74
N ARG A 713 -50.96 -6.37 28.04
CA ARG A 713 -50.95 -5.36 29.12
C ARG A 713 -49.57 -4.72 29.28
N ASP A 714 -48.50 -5.48 29.10
CA ASP A 714 -47.12 -5.02 29.17
C ASP A 714 -46.76 -4.18 27.93
N GLU A 715 -47.24 -4.57 26.74
CA GLU A 715 -47.12 -3.80 25.50
C GLU A 715 -47.94 -2.50 25.53
N ASP A 716 -49.18 -2.52 26.02
CA ASP A 716 -50.01 -1.34 26.21
C ASP A 716 -49.46 -0.42 27.31
N TRP A 717 -48.95 -0.98 28.42
CA TRP A 717 -48.26 -0.24 29.48
C TRP A 717 -46.98 0.41 28.94
N LEU A 718 -46.17 -0.33 28.18
CA LEU A 718 -44.93 0.17 27.59
C LEU A 718 -45.23 1.29 26.58
N LYS A 719 -46.16 1.07 25.64
CA LYS A 719 -46.56 2.09 24.66
C LYS A 719 -47.17 3.33 25.31
N SER A 720 -48.08 3.17 26.27
CA SER A 720 -48.76 4.32 26.91
C SER A 720 -47.83 5.13 27.82
N ASN A 721 -46.94 4.49 28.60
CA ASN A 721 -45.96 5.22 29.40
C ASN A 721 -44.86 5.85 28.53
N LEU A 722 -44.37 5.15 27.50
CA LEU A 722 -43.38 5.71 26.58
C LEU A 722 -43.95 6.90 25.81
N ALA A 723 -45.20 6.84 25.33
CA ALA A 723 -45.88 7.97 24.70
C ALA A 723 -46.07 9.14 25.68
N ARG A 724 -46.64 8.89 26.88
CA ARG A 724 -46.90 9.93 27.89
C ARG A 724 -45.62 10.66 28.30
N ILE A 725 -44.57 9.91 28.64
CA ILE A 725 -43.33 10.48 29.16
C ILE A 725 -42.50 11.12 28.04
N SER A 726 -42.48 10.55 26.82
CA SER A 726 -41.83 11.21 25.66
C SER A 726 -42.51 12.54 25.30
N GLY A 727 -43.84 12.62 25.37
CA GLY A 727 -44.60 13.84 25.15
C GLY A 727 -44.26 14.96 26.15
N ARG A 728 -43.97 14.62 27.42
CA ARG A 728 -43.50 15.58 28.43
C ARG A 728 -42.03 16.00 28.26
N ILE A 729 -41.23 15.19 27.58
CA ILE A 729 -39.79 15.44 27.37
C ILE A 729 -39.54 16.36 26.16
N GLN A 730 -40.42 16.33 25.16
CA GLN A 730 -40.35 17.24 24.02
C GLN A 730 -40.63 18.69 24.45
N GLY A 731 -39.64 19.58 24.29
CA GLY A 731 -39.77 21.02 24.53
C GLY A 731 -38.85 21.59 25.61
N HIS A 732 -38.33 20.76 26.52
CA HIS A 732 -37.33 21.21 27.50
C HIS A 732 -36.00 21.58 26.83
N ARG A 733 -35.33 22.61 27.36
CA ARG A 733 -34.02 23.10 26.86
C ARG A 733 -32.88 23.07 27.91
N ASP A 734 -33.18 22.75 29.17
CA ASP A 734 -32.17 22.61 30.22
C ASP A 734 -32.01 21.14 30.66
N LEU A 735 -30.76 20.73 30.87
CA LEU A 735 -30.39 19.35 31.19
C LEU A 735 -30.61 18.98 32.67
N ASN A 736 -30.56 19.95 33.58
CA ASN A 736 -30.83 19.75 35.01
C ASN A 736 -32.33 19.68 35.29
N GLU A 737 -33.15 20.43 34.54
CA GLU A 737 -34.60 20.26 34.53
C GLU A 737 -34.98 18.91 33.93
N LEU A 738 -34.47 18.59 32.74
CA LEU A 738 -34.76 17.32 32.07
C LEU A 738 -34.34 16.11 32.92
N ALA A 739 -33.12 16.09 33.45
CA ALA A 739 -32.64 14.98 34.30
C ALA A 739 -33.49 14.81 35.58
N ARG A 740 -33.99 15.89 36.18
CA ARG A 740 -34.87 15.82 37.35
C ARG A 740 -36.31 15.42 36.99
N LEU A 741 -36.84 15.87 35.85
CA LEU A 741 -38.12 15.42 35.33
C LEU A 741 -38.10 13.92 35.06
N ILE A 742 -37.07 13.43 34.36
CA ILE A 742 -36.82 12.00 34.09
C ILE A 742 -36.77 11.23 35.42
N MET A 743 -35.92 11.63 36.37
CA MET A 743 -35.78 10.91 37.64
C MET A 743 -37.04 10.95 38.51
N THR A 744 -37.90 11.97 38.36
CA THR A 744 -39.17 12.06 39.09
C THR A 744 -40.28 11.22 38.44
N GLU A 745 -40.37 11.20 37.11
CA GLU A 745 -41.42 10.48 36.37
C GLU A 745 -41.10 8.99 36.14
N VAL A 746 -39.84 8.64 35.90
CA VAL A 746 -39.46 7.28 35.44
C VAL A 746 -39.20 6.35 36.62
N THR A 747 -38.43 6.80 37.63
CA THR A 747 -38.03 5.98 38.79
C THR A 747 -39.24 5.32 39.48
N PRO A 748 -40.36 6.03 39.75
CA PRO A 748 -41.53 5.40 40.38
C PRO A 748 -42.28 4.43 39.47
N GLN A 749 -42.31 4.66 38.15
CA GLN A 749 -43.08 3.85 37.20
C GLN A 749 -42.50 2.46 37.01
N VAL A 750 -41.17 2.33 37.09
CA VAL A 750 -40.47 1.02 37.07
C VAL A 750 -40.28 0.41 38.46
N GLU A 751 -41.00 0.92 39.46
CA GLU A 751 -40.96 0.48 40.86
C GLU A 751 -39.56 0.57 41.51
N ALA A 752 -38.74 1.54 41.09
CA ALA A 752 -37.47 1.86 41.75
C ALA A 752 -37.67 2.86 42.90
N GLN A 753 -36.86 2.75 43.95
CA GLN A 753 -36.86 3.67 45.09
C GLN A 753 -35.62 4.58 45.09
N HIS A 754 -34.68 4.30 44.19
CA HIS A 754 -33.40 4.96 44.04
C HIS A 754 -33.15 5.19 42.55
N GLY A 755 -32.74 6.40 42.18
CA GLY A 755 -32.42 6.77 40.81
C GLY A 755 -31.33 7.82 40.74
N ALA A 756 -30.41 7.65 39.79
CA ALA A 756 -29.30 8.53 39.53
C ALA A 756 -29.13 8.71 38.01
N CYS A 757 -29.31 9.94 37.53
CA CYS A 757 -29.05 10.33 36.15
C CYS A 757 -27.73 11.09 36.08
N TYR A 758 -26.67 10.37 35.70
CA TYR A 758 -25.37 10.92 35.43
C TYR A 758 -25.31 11.34 33.96
N LEU A 759 -24.94 12.58 33.65
CA LEU A 759 -24.66 13.04 32.28
C LEU A 759 -23.19 13.48 32.20
N LEU A 760 -22.65 13.59 30.99
CA LEU A 760 -21.32 14.18 30.74
C LEU A 760 -21.21 15.54 31.43
N GLU A 761 -20.18 15.74 32.26
CA GLU A 761 -19.97 17.02 32.97
C GLU A 761 -19.48 18.13 32.04
N ASP A 762 -18.63 17.76 31.10
CA ASP A 762 -18.29 18.54 29.91
C ASP A 762 -18.49 17.63 28.68
N GLN A 763 -18.97 18.19 27.57
CA GLN A 763 -19.11 17.45 26.31
C GLN A 763 -17.76 16.97 25.77
N ASP A 764 -16.67 17.66 26.14
CA ASP A 764 -15.34 17.40 25.61
C ASP A 764 -14.52 16.48 26.55
N ASP A 765 -14.97 16.24 27.80
CA ASP A 765 -14.48 15.16 28.67
C ASP A 765 -15.38 13.93 28.55
N ALA A 766 -15.04 13.03 27.63
CA ALA A 766 -15.79 11.79 27.39
C ALA A 766 -15.64 10.72 28.49
N GLU A 767 -14.85 10.97 29.53
CA GLU A 767 -14.62 10.02 30.62
C GLU A 767 -15.35 10.40 31.91
N ASN A 768 -15.55 11.69 32.23
CA ASN A 768 -16.13 12.14 33.50
C ASN A 768 -17.60 12.59 33.39
N PHE A 769 -18.43 12.02 34.26
CA PHE A 769 -19.88 12.19 34.29
C PHE A 769 -20.33 12.71 35.66
N LEU A 770 -21.15 13.75 35.69
CA LEU A 770 -21.71 14.37 36.89
C LEU A 770 -23.17 13.95 37.08
N LEU A 771 -23.63 13.88 38.33
CA LEU A 771 -25.04 13.64 38.67
C LEU A 771 -25.90 14.89 38.41
N TYR A 772 -26.69 14.90 37.32
CA TYR A 772 -27.60 16.00 36.96
C TYR A 772 -28.99 15.87 37.59
N GLY A 773 -29.42 14.66 37.94
CA GLY A 773 -30.69 14.41 38.61
C GLY A 773 -30.64 13.14 39.45
N SER A 774 -31.39 13.11 40.55
CA SER A 774 -31.54 11.92 41.38
C SER A 774 -32.91 11.83 42.05
N PHE A 775 -33.27 10.62 42.46
CA PHE A 775 -34.50 10.30 43.18
C PHE A 775 -34.15 9.32 44.31
N GLY A 776 -34.51 9.61 45.56
CA GLY A 776 -34.17 8.76 46.71
C GLY A 776 -32.67 8.54 46.97
N TYR A 777 -31.79 9.29 46.30
CA TYR A 777 -30.33 9.17 46.38
C TYR A 777 -29.66 10.50 46.69
N GLN A 778 -28.80 10.51 47.70
CA GLN A 778 -27.94 11.63 48.08
C GLN A 778 -26.50 11.12 48.28
N PRO A 779 -25.65 11.17 47.25
CA PRO A 779 -24.25 10.78 47.36
C PRO A 779 -23.36 11.85 48.00
N ASP A 780 -22.37 11.36 48.75
CA ASP A 780 -21.13 12.07 49.08
C ASP A 780 -20.44 12.61 47.82
N GLU A 781 -19.63 13.66 47.94
CA GLU A 781 -19.00 14.33 46.79
C GLU A 781 -18.21 13.38 45.87
N GLN A 782 -17.53 12.36 46.43
CA GLN A 782 -16.78 11.36 45.66
C GLN A 782 -17.65 10.45 44.78
N ARG A 783 -18.96 10.39 45.01
CA ARG A 783 -19.93 9.61 44.21
C ARG A 783 -20.82 10.49 43.34
N ARG A 784 -20.69 11.82 43.39
CA ARG A 784 -21.39 12.76 42.49
C ARG A 784 -20.78 12.79 41.09
N ARG A 785 -19.49 12.49 40.98
CA ARG A 785 -18.78 12.28 39.72
C ARG A 785 -18.43 10.80 39.56
N VAL A 786 -18.55 10.26 38.36
CA VAL A 786 -18.12 8.92 38.00
C VAL A 786 -17.27 8.99 36.73
N ARG A 787 -16.22 8.16 36.66
CA ARG A 787 -15.34 8.06 35.49
C ARG A 787 -15.55 6.75 34.76
N ALA A 788 -15.49 6.76 33.43
CA ALA A 788 -15.50 5.57 32.59
C ALA A 788 -14.48 4.51 33.07
N GLY A 789 -14.85 3.23 32.99
CA GLY A 789 -14.07 2.09 33.51
C GLY A 789 -13.89 2.05 35.04
N THR A 790 -14.55 2.94 35.80
CA THR A 790 -14.36 3.09 37.25
C THR A 790 -15.66 2.82 38.02
N GLY A 791 -15.75 1.68 38.70
CA GLY A 791 -17.00 1.21 39.32
C GLY A 791 -18.03 0.74 38.28
N LEU A 792 -19.18 0.22 38.72
CA LEU A 792 -20.13 -0.44 37.82
C LEU A 792 -20.82 0.53 36.84
N VAL A 793 -21.11 1.77 37.27
CA VAL A 793 -21.56 2.86 36.38
C VAL A 793 -20.48 3.18 35.34
N GLY A 794 -19.22 3.33 35.76
CA GLY A 794 -18.09 3.56 34.84
C GLY A 794 -17.90 2.42 33.85
N GLU A 795 -18.08 1.17 34.28
CA GLU A 795 -17.94 0.00 33.42
C GLU A 795 -19.05 -0.09 32.38
N VAL A 796 -20.29 0.28 32.71
CA VAL A 796 -21.38 0.43 31.72
C VAL A 796 -21.08 1.51 30.69
N ILE A 797 -20.51 2.64 31.12
CA ILE A 797 -20.06 3.72 30.22
C ILE A 797 -18.98 3.20 29.25
N ALA A 798 -18.02 2.42 29.75
CA ALA A 798 -16.92 1.85 28.95
C ALA A 798 -17.39 0.75 27.99
N GLN A 799 -18.21 -0.20 28.46
CA GLN A 799 -18.71 -1.32 27.65
C GLN A 799 -19.89 -0.95 26.74
N LYS A 800 -20.52 0.21 26.97
CA LYS A 800 -21.70 0.73 26.23
C LYS A 800 -22.88 -0.24 26.21
N ARG A 801 -23.01 -1.04 27.28
CA ARG A 801 -24.03 -2.09 27.42
C ARG A 801 -24.66 -1.99 28.80
N GLU A 802 -25.97 -2.24 28.87
CA GLU A 802 -26.68 -2.35 30.16
C GLU A 802 -26.02 -3.38 31.09
N MET A 803 -26.00 -3.07 32.39
CA MET A 803 -25.60 -4.00 33.44
C MET A 803 -26.74 -4.14 34.44
N ILE A 804 -27.10 -5.39 34.75
CA ILE A 804 -28.16 -5.73 35.69
C ILE A 804 -27.52 -6.55 36.81
N ILE A 805 -27.64 -6.06 38.03
CA ILE A 805 -27.00 -6.61 39.23
C ILE A 805 -28.12 -7.13 40.13
N HIS A 806 -28.37 -8.44 40.09
CA HIS A 806 -29.32 -9.11 40.98
C HIS A 806 -28.65 -9.47 42.31
N ASP A 807 -29.47 -9.52 43.37
CA ASP A 807 -29.10 -9.97 44.72
C ASP A 807 -27.87 -9.22 45.26
N VAL A 808 -27.98 -7.89 45.22
CA VAL A 808 -26.91 -6.94 45.59
C VAL A 808 -26.33 -7.28 46.99
N PRO A 809 -25.00 -7.39 47.14
CA PRO A 809 -24.40 -7.76 48.42
C PRO A 809 -24.73 -6.78 49.56
N SER A 810 -24.97 -7.32 50.76
CA SER A 810 -25.33 -6.52 51.92
C SER A 810 -24.23 -5.51 52.28
N GLY A 811 -24.62 -4.25 52.51
CA GLY A 811 -23.72 -3.12 52.75
C GLY A 811 -23.18 -2.41 51.49
N TYR A 812 -23.55 -2.83 50.28
CA TYR A 812 -23.03 -2.23 49.03
C TYR A 812 -23.64 -0.84 48.71
N VAL A 813 -24.97 -0.74 48.70
CA VAL A 813 -25.75 0.50 48.53
C VAL A 813 -26.92 0.48 49.51
N ARG A 814 -27.29 1.65 50.04
CA ARG A 814 -28.44 1.82 50.92
C ARG A 814 -29.40 2.87 50.41
N VAL A 815 -30.69 2.58 50.56
CA VAL A 815 -31.80 3.46 50.26
C VAL A 815 -32.39 3.90 51.60
N GLY A 816 -32.26 5.19 51.90
CA GLY A 816 -32.67 5.76 53.18
C GLY A 816 -34.10 6.31 53.15
N SER A 817 -34.79 6.20 54.28
CA SER A 817 -36.08 6.86 54.55
C SER A 817 -36.06 7.53 55.92
N GLY A 818 -37.01 8.44 56.18
CA GLY A 818 -37.16 9.06 57.50
C GLY A 818 -37.53 8.10 58.65
N LEU A 819 -37.70 6.81 58.38
CA LEU A 819 -38.02 5.77 59.35
C LEU A 819 -36.95 4.66 59.45
N GLY A 820 -35.94 4.66 58.56
CA GLY A 820 -34.90 3.63 58.51
C GLY A 820 -34.29 3.43 57.11
N GLU A 821 -33.24 2.62 57.04
CA GLU A 821 -32.53 2.26 55.81
C GLU A 821 -32.83 0.81 55.40
N ALA A 822 -32.83 0.54 54.10
CA ALA A 822 -32.79 -0.82 53.54
C ALA A 822 -31.87 -0.89 52.32
N GLU A 823 -31.54 -2.11 51.89
CA GLU A 823 -30.57 -2.38 50.81
C GLU A 823 -31.36 -2.87 49.56
N PRO A 824 -31.05 -2.36 48.35
CA PRO A 824 -31.82 -2.69 47.14
C PRO A 824 -31.56 -4.14 46.70
N LEU A 825 -32.58 -4.83 46.19
CA LEU A 825 -32.47 -6.22 45.71
C LEU A 825 -31.91 -6.29 44.29
N THR A 826 -32.11 -5.27 43.48
CA THR A 826 -31.52 -5.19 42.13
C THR A 826 -31.16 -3.75 41.78
N ILE A 827 -30.01 -3.59 41.13
CA ILE A 827 -29.58 -2.34 40.50
C ILE A 827 -29.50 -2.58 38.99
N VAL A 828 -30.09 -1.67 38.21
CA VAL A 828 -30.00 -1.65 36.75
C VAL A 828 -29.27 -0.38 36.34
N ILE A 829 -28.28 -0.51 35.47
CA ILE A 829 -27.44 0.58 35.00
C ILE A 829 -27.53 0.59 33.46
N LEU A 830 -28.19 1.60 32.90
CA LEU A 830 -28.41 1.76 31.46
C LEU A 830 -27.57 2.93 30.90
N PRO A 831 -26.79 2.73 29.83
CA PRO A 831 -26.11 3.83 29.16
C PRO A 831 -27.09 4.62 28.28
N ILE A 832 -27.18 5.93 28.49
CA ILE A 832 -27.87 6.84 27.56
C ILE A 832 -27.02 6.95 26.30
N LEU A 833 -27.42 6.24 25.26
CA LEU A 833 -26.70 6.15 23.99
C LEU A 833 -27.33 7.04 22.93
N SER A 834 -26.51 7.84 22.26
CA SER A 834 -26.84 8.51 21.01
C SER A 834 -25.70 8.28 20.03
N GLU A 835 -25.99 7.78 18.83
CA GLU A 835 -25.00 7.52 17.77
C GLU A 835 -23.79 6.65 18.23
N GLY A 836 -24.01 5.76 19.20
CA GLY A 836 -22.96 4.92 19.78
C GLY A 836 -22.02 5.64 20.77
N ARG A 837 -22.24 6.91 21.08
CA ARG A 837 -21.61 7.62 22.20
C ARG A 837 -22.51 7.54 23.45
N VAL A 838 -21.91 7.29 24.61
CA VAL A 838 -22.59 7.41 25.90
C VAL A 838 -22.64 8.89 26.28
N LEU A 839 -23.84 9.44 26.38
CA LEU A 839 -24.10 10.82 26.83
C LEU A 839 -24.38 10.90 28.33
N GLY A 840 -24.68 9.75 28.94
CA GLY A 840 -24.95 9.60 30.36
C GLY A 840 -25.21 8.16 30.77
N VAL A 841 -25.48 7.93 32.05
CA VAL A 841 -26.01 6.68 32.60
C VAL A 841 -27.23 6.99 33.48
N VAL A 842 -28.24 6.14 33.35
CA VAL A 842 -29.32 6.01 34.32
C VAL A 842 -29.04 4.77 35.18
N GLU A 843 -28.74 4.98 36.45
CA GLU A 843 -28.65 3.93 37.47
C GLU A 843 -29.92 3.95 38.32
N LEU A 844 -30.60 2.80 38.45
CA LEU A 844 -31.85 2.64 39.17
C LEU A 844 -31.73 1.48 40.17
N GLY A 845 -32.01 1.75 41.44
CA GLY A 845 -32.04 0.76 42.50
C GLY A 845 -33.47 0.50 42.96
N SER A 846 -33.86 -0.78 43.02
CA SER A 846 -35.15 -1.22 43.55
C SER A 846 -34.98 -2.28 44.63
N TYR A 847 -35.89 -2.27 45.62
CA TYR A 847 -36.09 -3.36 46.57
C TYR A 847 -36.72 -4.61 45.94
N SER A 848 -37.25 -4.52 44.71
CA SER A 848 -37.72 -5.65 43.91
C SER A 848 -36.75 -5.94 42.75
N ARG A 849 -36.98 -7.04 42.03
CA ARG A 849 -36.32 -7.28 40.74
C ARG A 849 -37.14 -6.62 39.63
N PHE A 850 -36.50 -5.86 38.76
CA PHE A 850 -37.17 -5.26 37.60
C PHE A 850 -37.77 -6.34 36.68
N ARG A 851 -38.98 -6.09 36.17
CA ARG A 851 -39.66 -6.96 35.20
C ARG A 851 -39.08 -6.73 33.81
N GLU A 852 -39.16 -7.71 32.89
CA GLU A 852 -38.63 -7.52 31.53
C GLU A 852 -39.34 -6.36 30.80
N VAL A 853 -40.63 -6.15 31.04
CA VAL A 853 -41.34 -4.95 30.55
C VAL A 853 -40.77 -3.63 31.10
N HIS A 854 -40.28 -3.60 32.35
CA HIS A 854 -39.59 -2.43 32.90
C HIS A 854 -38.24 -2.23 32.20
N LEU A 855 -37.48 -3.30 31.98
CA LEU A 855 -36.19 -3.26 31.30
C LEU A 855 -36.35 -2.81 29.84
N GLU A 856 -37.33 -3.35 29.11
CA GLU A 856 -37.59 -3.03 27.71
C GLU A 856 -38.13 -1.61 27.54
N PHE A 857 -39.04 -1.17 28.42
CA PHE A 857 -39.42 0.23 28.51
C PHE A 857 -38.20 1.12 28.76
N LEU A 858 -37.34 0.77 29.73
CA LEU A 858 -36.12 1.53 30.02
C LEU A 858 -35.15 1.56 28.83
N ARG A 859 -34.94 0.46 28.09
CA ARG A 859 -34.09 0.43 26.89
C ARG A 859 -34.60 1.41 25.83
N GLN A 860 -35.87 1.29 25.44
CA GLN A 860 -36.46 2.14 24.40
C GLN A 860 -36.54 3.62 24.84
N PHE A 861 -36.90 3.85 26.10
CA PHE A 861 -36.94 5.17 26.70
C PHE A 861 -35.54 5.82 26.79
N VAL A 862 -34.51 5.08 27.19
CA VAL A 862 -33.12 5.57 27.28
C VAL A 862 -32.53 5.84 25.89
N ALA A 863 -32.92 5.08 24.86
CA ALA A 863 -32.60 5.40 23.46
C ALA A 863 -33.28 6.70 23.00
N GLN A 864 -34.57 6.89 23.31
CA GLN A 864 -35.29 8.13 23.01
C GLN A 864 -34.67 9.33 23.75
N LEU A 865 -34.29 9.17 25.02
CA LEU A 865 -33.52 10.14 25.78
C LEU A 865 -32.19 10.47 25.14
N GLY A 866 -31.48 9.48 24.58
CA GLY A 866 -30.25 9.71 23.82
C GLY A 866 -30.45 10.73 22.70
N THR A 867 -31.56 10.65 21.95
CA THR A 867 -31.87 11.63 20.90
C THR A 867 -32.20 13.01 21.46
N THR A 868 -33.02 13.10 22.51
CA THR A 868 -33.41 14.40 23.10
C THR A 868 -32.26 15.09 23.82
N VAL A 869 -31.47 14.36 24.60
CA VAL A 869 -30.28 14.87 25.30
C VAL A 869 -29.23 15.32 24.28
N ASN A 870 -28.99 14.57 23.20
CA ASN A 870 -28.11 15.02 22.11
C ASN A 870 -28.63 16.31 21.46
N THR A 871 -29.94 16.39 21.21
CA THR A 871 -30.59 17.56 20.60
C THR A 871 -30.48 18.80 21.51
N ILE A 872 -30.62 18.66 22.83
CA ILE A 872 -30.46 19.77 23.78
C ILE A 872 -29.00 20.18 23.92
N LEU A 873 -28.08 19.21 24.02
CA LEU A 873 -26.62 19.44 24.05
C LEU A 873 -26.14 20.18 22.79
N ALA A 874 -26.67 19.81 21.62
CA ALA A 874 -26.39 20.47 20.34
C ALA A 874 -26.99 21.88 20.31
N ASN A 875 -28.31 22.01 20.52
CA ASN A 875 -29.02 23.29 20.43
C ASN A 875 -28.48 24.34 21.41
N SER A 876 -28.20 23.96 22.67
CA SER A 876 -27.62 24.87 23.67
C SER A 876 -26.23 25.35 23.26
N LYS A 877 -25.37 24.45 22.76
CA LYS A 877 -24.03 24.79 22.23
C LYS A 877 -24.15 25.72 21.01
N THR A 878 -25.10 25.48 20.11
CA THR A 878 -25.37 26.33 18.94
C THR A 878 -25.91 27.71 19.31
N GLU A 879 -26.87 27.80 20.23
CA GLU A 879 -27.54 29.05 20.64
C GLU A 879 -26.55 29.97 21.40
N TYR A 880 -25.73 29.42 22.30
CA TYR A 880 -24.64 30.15 22.98
C TYR A 880 -23.60 30.70 22.00
N LEU A 881 -23.11 29.86 21.07
CA LEU A 881 -22.10 30.26 20.08
C LEU A 881 -22.62 31.30 19.10
N LEU A 882 -23.88 31.21 18.65
CA LEU A 882 -24.49 32.17 17.74
C LEU A 882 -24.60 33.59 18.33
N VAL A 883 -24.94 33.70 19.62
CA VAL A 883 -25.12 35.01 20.28
C VAL A 883 -23.77 35.70 20.50
N GLN A 884 -22.75 35.00 21.02
CA GLN A 884 -21.41 35.58 21.15
C GLN A 884 -20.82 35.96 19.79
N SER A 885 -20.96 35.09 18.79
CA SER A 885 -20.45 35.34 17.43
C SER A 885 -21.03 36.64 16.86
N ARG A 886 -22.35 36.77 16.74
CA ARG A 886 -22.98 37.91 16.06
C ARG A 886 -22.64 39.27 16.69
N GLN A 887 -22.60 39.36 18.02
CA GLN A 887 -22.31 40.62 18.71
C GLN A 887 -20.85 41.05 18.56
N LEU A 888 -19.90 40.12 18.71
CA LEU A 888 -18.48 40.42 18.54
C LEU A 888 -18.13 40.66 17.06
N THR A 889 -18.70 39.88 16.14
CA THR A 889 -18.52 40.04 14.70
C THR A 889 -18.92 41.43 14.24
N ASN A 890 -20.12 41.94 14.54
CA ASN A 890 -20.56 43.24 14.00
C ASN A 890 -19.66 44.42 14.42
N ALA A 891 -19.24 44.48 15.69
CA ALA A 891 -18.35 45.54 16.18
C ALA A 891 -16.90 45.38 15.68
N LEU A 892 -16.46 44.15 15.41
CA LEU A 892 -15.23 43.90 14.67
C LEU A 892 -15.39 44.20 13.18
N GLN A 893 -16.58 44.05 12.58
CA GLN A 893 -16.79 44.14 11.14
C GLN A 893 -16.46 45.54 10.63
N GLU A 894 -16.97 46.61 11.25
CA GLU A 894 -16.70 47.99 10.79
C GLU A 894 -15.22 48.37 10.95
N ARG A 895 -14.60 47.99 12.08
CA ARG A 895 -13.19 48.30 12.37
C ARG A 895 -12.21 47.37 11.66
N SER A 896 -12.65 46.17 11.32
CA SER A 896 -11.97 45.26 10.39
C SER A 896 -12.05 45.87 9.02
N ASN A 897 -13.24 46.08 8.42
CA ASN A 897 -13.45 46.51 7.03
C ASN A 897 -12.45 47.56 6.51
N GLU A 898 -12.11 48.60 7.27
CA GLU A 898 -11.09 49.60 6.87
C GLU A 898 -9.66 49.04 6.89
N LEU A 899 -9.22 48.43 8.00
CA LEU A 899 -7.94 47.72 8.10
C LEU A 899 -7.86 46.51 7.18
N GLN A 900 -9.00 45.90 6.88
CA GLN A 900 -9.20 44.75 6.02
C GLN A 900 -9.05 45.21 4.58
N ARG A 901 -9.65 46.30 4.12
CA ARG A 901 -9.40 46.82 2.76
C ARG A 901 -7.90 46.99 2.46
N GLN A 902 -7.12 47.46 3.43
CA GLN A 902 -5.66 47.52 3.33
C GLN A 902 -4.99 46.12 3.45
N GLN A 903 -5.40 45.30 4.43
CA GLN A 903 -4.94 43.90 4.55
C GLN A 903 -5.42 43.00 3.41
N GLU A 904 -6.34 43.42 2.54
CA GLU A 904 -7.04 42.60 1.55
C GLU A 904 -6.65 42.99 0.13
N GLU A 905 -6.10 44.20 -0.08
CA GLU A 905 -5.08 44.38 -1.12
C GLU A 905 -3.80 43.60 -0.79
N LEU A 906 -3.29 43.69 0.45
CA LEU A 906 -2.08 42.99 0.86
C LEU A 906 -2.27 41.47 0.95
N ARG A 907 -3.46 40.96 1.28
CA ARG A 907 -3.85 39.54 1.19
C ARG A 907 -4.31 39.18 -0.21
N ARG A 908 -4.86 40.06 -1.07
CA ARG A 908 -4.97 39.70 -2.49
C ARG A 908 -3.58 39.46 -3.06
N LYS A 909 -2.60 40.33 -2.80
CA LYS A 909 -1.22 40.08 -3.25
C LYS A 909 -0.57 38.88 -2.52
N ASN A 910 -0.64 38.76 -1.19
CA ASN A 910 -0.03 37.64 -0.46
C ASN A 910 -0.78 36.31 -0.54
N ALA A 911 -2.08 36.29 -0.81
CA ALA A 911 -2.91 35.09 -0.99
C ALA A 911 -3.27 34.80 -2.44
N GLU A 912 -3.04 35.71 -3.39
CA GLU A 912 -2.74 35.31 -4.77
C GLU A 912 -1.32 34.73 -4.83
N LEU A 913 -0.36 35.19 -4.03
CA LEU A 913 0.95 34.53 -3.89
C LEU A 913 0.91 33.25 -3.04
N HIS A 914 0.08 33.13 -1.99
CA HIS A 914 -0.12 31.88 -1.24
C HIS A 914 -1.17 30.97 -1.87
N SER A 915 -2.06 31.47 -2.73
CA SER A 915 -2.86 30.61 -3.61
C SER A 915 -2.07 30.24 -4.86
N LYS A 916 -1.16 31.06 -5.40
CA LYS A 916 -0.22 30.57 -6.44
C LYS A 916 0.83 29.65 -5.86
N ALA A 917 1.45 29.94 -4.72
CA ALA A 917 2.36 29.01 -4.05
C ALA A 917 1.62 27.82 -3.42
N GLY A 918 0.34 27.97 -3.06
CA GLY A 918 -0.50 26.93 -2.48
C GLY A 918 -1.22 26.08 -3.53
N GLN A 919 -1.56 26.62 -4.69
CA GLN A 919 -1.92 25.91 -5.91
C GLN A 919 -0.68 25.34 -6.58
N LEU A 920 0.51 25.93 -6.48
CA LEU A 920 1.75 25.28 -6.92
C LEU A 920 2.24 24.25 -5.91
N ALA A 921 1.91 24.36 -4.62
CA ALA A 921 2.20 23.32 -3.63
C ALA A 921 1.09 22.26 -3.54
N SER A 922 -0.15 22.57 -3.91
CA SER A 922 -1.24 21.60 -4.05
C SER A 922 -1.32 21.03 -5.47
N GLN A 923 -0.85 21.72 -6.51
CA GLN A 923 -0.48 21.12 -7.79
C GLN A 923 0.82 20.34 -7.62
N ASN A 924 1.89 20.83 -6.98
CA ASN A 924 3.06 19.96 -6.79
C ASN A 924 2.76 18.80 -5.82
N ARG A 925 1.84 18.92 -4.85
CA ARG A 925 1.37 17.75 -4.07
C ARG A 925 0.34 16.91 -4.80
N ALA A 926 -0.55 17.49 -5.61
CA ALA A 926 -1.46 16.73 -6.46
C ALA A 926 -0.64 16.01 -7.52
N ILE A 927 0.18 16.69 -8.32
CA ILE A 927 1.20 16.14 -9.23
C ILE A 927 2.21 15.24 -8.49
N GLU A 928 2.57 15.39 -7.21
CA GLU A 928 3.34 14.35 -6.50
C GLU A 928 2.48 13.14 -6.15
N LEU A 929 1.24 13.31 -5.73
CA LEU A 929 0.31 12.22 -5.39
C LEU A 929 -0.24 11.53 -6.64
N GLN A 930 -0.34 12.28 -7.74
CA GLN A 930 -0.82 11.94 -9.07
C GLN A 930 0.33 11.47 -9.93
N ASN A 931 1.58 11.90 -9.73
CA ASN A 931 2.76 11.19 -10.21
C ASN A 931 3.03 9.96 -9.34
N ARG A 932 2.72 9.92 -8.05
CA ARG A 932 2.77 8.67 -7.26
C ARG A 932 1.61 7.73 -7.61
N GLN A 933 0.43 8.24 -7.98
CA GLN A 933 -0.69 7.45 -8.49
C GLN A 933 -0.47 7.05 -9.95
N ILE A 934 0.10 7.91 -10.81
CA ILE A 934 0.52 7.56 -12.17
C ILE A 934 1.71 6.62 -12.11
N GLU A 935 2.66 6.76 -11.19
CA GLU A 935 3.78 5.79 -11.06
C GLU A 935 3.31 4.49 -10.42
N ARG A 936 2.35 4.51 -9.48
CA ARG A 936 1.71 3.28 -8.96
C ARG A 936 0.74 2.65 -9.96
N ALA A 937 0.04 3.44 -10.78
CA ALA A 937 -0.85 2.95 -11.83
C ALA A 937 -0.05 2.52 -13.05
N ARG A 938 1.05 3.19 -13.38
CA ARG A 938 2.04 2.80 -14.40
C ARG A 938 2.72 1.53 -13.96
N ARG A 939 3.24 1.42 -12.74
CA ARG A 939 3.76 0.14 -12.23
C ARG A 939 2.66 -0.91 -12.17
N SER A 940 1.45 -0.58 -11.73
CA SER A 940 0.33 -1.53 -11.79
C SER A 940 -0.11 -1.88 -13.21
N LEU A 941 0.13 -1.04 -14.22
CA LEU A 941 -0.14 -1.27 -15.64
C LEU A 941 1.03 -1.98 -16.32
N GLU A 942 2.27 -1.78 -15.88
CA GLU A 942 3.46 -2.52 -16.30
C GLU A 942 3.43 -3.92 -15.68
N ASP A 943 3.07 -4.04 -14.39
CA ASP A 943 2.78 -5.30 -13.69
C ASP A 943 1.56 -6.00 -14.28
N ARG A 944 0.47 -5.29 -14.61
CA ARG A 944 -0.71 -5.89 -15.28
C ARG A 944 -0.44 -6.21 -16.74
N ALA A 945 0.31 -5.42 -17.48
CA ALA A 945 0.71 -5.74 -18.84
C ALA A 945 1.68 -6.92 -18.85
N HIS A 946 2.63 -6.98 -17.92
CA HIS A 946 3.52 -8.13 -17.73
C HIS A 946 2.73 -9.36 -17.27
N GLN A 947 1.77 -9.25 -16.34
CA GLN A 947 0.87 -10.34 -15.97
C GLN A 947 -0.04 -10.76 -17.13
N LEU A 948 -0.55 -9.84 -17.96
CA LEU A 948 -1.34 -10.15 -19.15
C LEU A 948 -0.48 -10.78 -20.25
N GLN A 949 0.75 -10.35 -20.43
CA GLN A 949 1.70 -10.90 -21.41
C GLN A 949 2.20 -12.29 -20.99
N VAL A 950 2.48 -12.47 -19.69
CA VAL A 950 2.82 -13.77 -19.09
C VAL A 950 1.59 -14.70 -19.09
N SER A 951 0.40 -14.21 -18.74
CA SER A 951 -0.85 -14.97 -18.79
C SER A 951 -1.24 -15.36 -20.22
N SER A 952 -1.12 -14.44 -21.18
CA SER A 952 -1.32 -14.71 -22.61
C SER A 952 -0.31 -15.74 -23.12
N LYS A 953 0.98 -15.59 -22.78
CA LYS A 953 2.00 -16.58 -23.10
C LYS A 953 1.68 -17.96 -22.51
N TYR A 954 1.32 -18.04 -21.23
CA TYR A 954 0.92 -19.30 -20.59
C TYR A 954 -0.38 -19.87 -21.18
N LYS A 955 -1.39 -19.06 -21.51
CA LYS A 955 -2.63 -19.46 -22.20
C LYS A 955 -2.28 -20.10 -23.56
N SER A 956 -1.42 -19.46 -24.35
CA SER A 956 -0.96 -19.97 -25.66
C SER A 956 -0.15 -21.26 -25.54
N GLU A 957 0.81 -21.33 -24.61
CA GLU A 957 1.67 -22.51 -24.41
C GLU A 957 0.87 -23.68 -23.80
N PHE A 958 -0.07 -23.41 -22.90
CA PHE A 958 -0.99 -24.41 -22.34
C PHE A 958 -1.91 -25.01 -23.41
N LEU A 959 -2.58 -24.17 -24.22
CA LEU A 959 -3.46 -24.65 -25.29
C LEU A 959 -2.70 -25.48 -26.34
N ALA A 960 -1.49 -25.05 -26.73
CA ALA A 960 -0.63 -25.79 -27.65
C ALA A 960 -0.24 -27.18 -27.11
N ASN A 961 0.21 -27.25 -25.86
CA ASN A 961 0.61 -28.50 -25.21
C ASN A 961 -0.59 -29.44 -24.98
N MET A 962 -1.70 -28.92 -24.45
CA MET A 962 -2.92 -29.71 -24.19
C MET A 962 -3.53 -30.27 -25.46
N SER A 963 -3.52 -29.55 -26.58
CA SER A 963 -3.96 -30.12 -27.85
C SER A 963 -3.10 -31.33 -28.25
N HIS A 964 -1.77 -31.26 -28.13
CA HIS A 964 -0.91 -32.38 -28.48
C HIS A 964 -1.11 -33.61 -27.56
N GLU A 965 -1.41 -33.39 -26.27
CA GLU A 965 -1.74 -34.45 -25.32
C GLU A 965 -3.15 -35.03 -25.52
N LEU A 966 -4.12 -34.26 -26.01
CA LEU A 966 -5.49 -34.73 -26.32
C LEU A 966 -5.57 -35.44 -27.67
N ARG A 967 -4.86 -34.95 -28.69
CA ARG A 967 -4.88 -35.48 -30.07
C ARG A 967 -4.30 -36.91 -30.15
N THR A 968 -3.32 -37.22 -29.31
CA THR A 968 -2.62 -38.52 -29.28
C THR A 968 -3.54 -39.70 -28.86
N PRO A 969 -4.25 -39.67 -27.71
CA PRO A 969 -5.22 -40.70 -27.36
C PRO A 969 -6.47 -40.66 -28.26
N LEU A 970 -6.91 -39.48 -28.70
CA LEU A 970 -8.10 -39.36 -29.56
C LEU A 970 -7.89 -40.02 -30.93
N ASN A 971 -6.74 -39.79 -31.59
CA ASN A 971 -6.37 -40.51 -32.82
C ASN A 971 -6.31 -42.03 -32.61
N SER A 972 -5.80 -42.48 -31.46
CA SER A 972 -5.71 -43.92 -31.14
C SER A 972 -7.10 -44.55 -31.01
N LEU A 973 -8.04 -43.85 -30.37
CA LEU A 973 -9.45 -44.27 -30.30
C LEU A 973 -10.15 -44.22 -31.66
N LEU A 974 -9.86 -43.22 -32.49
CA LEU A 974 -10.41 -43.10 -33.85
C LEU A 974 -9.97 -44.24 -34.76
N ILE A 975 -8.70 -44.64 -34.72
CA ILE A 975 -8.20 -45.80 -35.49
C ILE A 975 -8.92 -47.09 -35.06
N LEU A 976 -9.13 -47.29 -33.75
CA LEU A 976 -9.87 -48.45 -33.24
C LEU A 976 -11.36 -48.40 -33.65
N ALA A 977 -12.01 -47.24 -33.57
CA ALA A 977 -13.38 -47.05 -34.02
C ALA A 977 -13.52 -47.27 -35.54
N ARG A 978 -12.53 -46.87 -36.33
CA ARG A 978 -12.46 -47.12 -37.78
C ARG A 978 -12.37 -48.62 -38.09
N LEU A 979 -11.45 -49.33 -37.44
CA LEU A 979 -11.29 -50.79 -37.64
C LEU A 979 -12.57 -51.57 -37.27
N LEU A 980 -13.27 -51.15 -36.21
CA LEU A 980 -14.59 -51.71 -35.85
C LEU A 980 -15.68 -51.32 -36.85
N ALA A 981 -15.65 -50.10 -37.40
CA ALA A 981 -16.60 -49.63 -38.42
C ALA A 981 -16.42 -50.32 -39.79
N ASP A 982 -15.19 -50.70 -40.13
CA ASP A 982 -14.87 -51.38 -41.39
C ASP A 982 -15.16 -52.91 -41.32
N ASN A 983 -15.30 -53.48 -40.10
CA ASN A 983 -15.81 -54.84 -39.81
C ASN A 983 -15.28 -55.95 -40.75
N SER A 984 -13.97 -55.96 -40.99
CA SER A 984 -13.32 -56.83 -41.99
C SER A 984 -13.46 -58.33 -41.73
N GLU A 985 -13.66 -58.75 -40.48
CA GLU A 985 -13.94 -60.14 -40.09
C GLU A 985 -15.43 -60.50 -40.11
N GLN A 986 -16.33 -59.54 -40.41
CA GLN A 986 -17.79 -59.68 -40.39
C GLN A 986 -18.36 -60.20 -39.05
N ASN A 987 -17.67 -59.91 -37.94
CA ASN A 987 -17.99 -60.42 -36.61
C ASN A 987 -18.90 -59.49 -35.79
N LEU A 988 -19.08 -58.23 -36.21
CA LEU A 988 -20.01 -57.26 -35.58
C LEU A 988 -21.38 -57.23 -36.28
N THR A 989 -22.44 -57.06 -35.49
CA THR A 989 -23.80 -56.81 -36.02
C THR A 989 -23.92 -55.40 -36.61
N SER A 990 -24.86 -55.19 -37.53
CA SER A 990 -25.05 -53.90 -38.23
C SER A 990 -25.17 -52.70 -37.28
N LYS A 991 -25.81 -52.88 -36.11
CA LYS A 991 -25.98 -51.83 -35.11
C LYS A 991 -24.70 -51.53 -34.30
N GLN A 992 -23.80 -52.51 -34.15
CA GLN A 992 -22.48 -52.29 -33.58
C GLN A 992 -21.55 -51.57 -34.56
N VAL A 993 -21.68 -51.86 -35.87
CA VAL A 993 -21.01 -51.11 -36.94
C VAL A 993 -21.50 -49.66 -36.98
N GLU A 994 -22.82 -49.44 -36.92
CA GLU A 994 -23.44 -48.11 -36.79
C GLU A 994 -22.91 -47.33 -35.57
N PHE A 995 -22.79 -47.98 -34.41
CA PHE A 995 -22.17 -47.36 -33.22
C PHE A 995 -20.69 -47.04 -33.43
N ALA A 996 -19.90 -47.93 -34.04
CA ALA A 996 -18.49 -47.68 -34.33
C ALA A 996 -18.30 -46.51 -35.32
N GLN A 997 -19.15 -46.43 -36.35
CA GLN A 997 -19.20 -45.30 -37.29
C GLN A 997 -19.60 -43.99 -36.59
N THR A 998 -20.55 -44.04 -35.65
CA THR A 998 -20.98 -42.88 -34.85
C THR A 998 -19.86 -42.39 -33.94
N ILE A 999 -19.14 -43.29 -33.26
CA ILE A 999 -17.97 -42.96 -32.41
C ILE A 999 -16.84 -42.38 -33.27
N HIS A 1000 -16.56 -42.99 -34.43
CA HIS A 1000 -15.58 -42.48 -35.39
C HIS A 1000 -15.93 -41.07 -35.89
N LYS A 1001 -17.20 -40.81 -36.19
CA LYS A 1001 -17.65 -39.47 -36.61
C LYS A 1001 -17.49 -38.45 -35.48
N ALA A 1002 -18.09 -38.70 -34.32
CA ALA A 1002 -18.05 -37.75 -33.19
C ALA A 1002 -16.62 -37.48 -32.68
N GLY A 1003 -15.71 -38.46 -32.76
CA GLY A 1003 -14.31 -38.26 -32.43
C GLY A 1003 -13.55 -37.39 -33.45
N ASN A 1004 -13.88 -37.47 -34.75
CA ASN A 1004 -13.32 -36.57 -35.76
C ASN A 1004 -13.89 -35.16 -35.63
N ASP A 1005 -15.20 -35.03 -35.38
CA ASP A 1005 -15.87 -33.75 -35.10
C ASP A 1005 -15.20 -33.04 -33.91
N LEU A 1006 -14.86 -33.79 -32.85
CA LEU A 1006 -14.12 -33.28 -31.68
C LEU A 1006 -12.67 -32.90 -32.01
N LEU A 1007 -11.98 -33.67 -32.87
CA LEU A 1007 -10.60 -33.38 -33.25
C LEU A 1007 -10.50 -32.12 -34.12
N GLN A 1008 -11.46 -31.94 -35.05
CA GLN A 1008 -11.62 -30.68 -35.79
C GLN A 1008 -11.90 -29.50 -34.86
N LEU A 1009 -12.75 -29.66 -33.84
CA LEU A 1009 -13.06 -28.62 -32.86
C LEU A 1009 -11.80 -28.19 -32.06
N ILE A 1010 -10.94 -29.14 -31.70
CA ILE A 1010 -9.64 -28.87 -31.04
C ILE A 1010 -8.70 -28.09 -31.98
N ASP A 1011 -8.65 -28.44 -33.27
CA ASP A 1011 -7.85 -27.73 -34.26
C ASP A 1011 -8.42 -26.33 -34.58
N GLU A 1012 -9.75 -26.14 -34.60
CA GLU A 1012 -10.42 -24.83 -34.70
C GLU A 1012 -10.03 -23.90 -33.53
N ILE A 1013 -10.05 -24.42 -32.28
CA ILE A 1013 -9.62 -23.66 -31.09
C ILE A 1013 -8.14 -23.30 -31.15
N LEU A 1014 -7.28 -24.21 -31.64
CA LEU A 1014 -5.85 -23.92 -31.83
C LEU A 1014 -5.61 -22.82 -32.86
N ASP A 1015 -6.28 -22.87 -34.01
CA ASP A 1015 -6.09 -21.86 -35.05
C ASP A 1015 -6.61 -20.49 -34.60
N LEU A 1016 -7.77 -20.42 -33.91
CA LEU A 1016 -8.21 -19.17 -33.26
C LEU A 1016 -7.16 -18.64 -32.26
N ALA A 1017 -6.62 -19.49 -31.38
CA ALA A 1017 -5.65 -19.09 -30.38
C ALA A 1017 -4.29 -18.62 -30.97
N LYS A 1018 -3.86 -19.16 -32.12
CA LYS A 1018 -2.68 -18.68 -32.85
C LYS A 1018 -2.93 -17.32 -33.50
N VAL A 1019 -4.13 -17.11 -34.04
CA VAL A 1019 -4.53 -15.87 -34.70
C VAL A 1019 -4.73 -14.75 -33.69
N GLU A 1020 -5.41 -14.99 -32.56
CA GLU A 1020 -5.49 -14.05 -31.41
C GLU A 1020 -4.10 -13.63 -30.91
N ALA A 1021 -3.12 -14.56 -30.92
CA ALA A 1021 -1.76 -14.32 -30.45
C ALA A 1021 -0.84 -13.68 -31.51
N GLY A 1022 -1.32 -13.36 -32.72
CA GLY A 1022 -0.50 -12.80 -33.81
C GLY A 1022 0.55 -13.77 -34.38
N ARG A 1023 0.38 -15.09 -34.18
CA ARG A 1023 1.35 -16.14 -34.56
C ARG A 1023 0.91 -16.98 -35.77
N ALA A 1024 -0.09 -16.52 -36.52
CA ALA A 1024 -0.57 -17.21 -37.71
C ALA A 1024 0.26 -16.78 -38.93
N GLU A 1025 1.16 -17.66 -39.37
CA GLU A 1025 1.90 -17.49 -40.63
C GLU A 1025 0.96 -17.76 -41.82
N VAL A 1026 1.01 -16.87 -42.82
CA VAL A 1026 0.36 -17.02 -44.12
C VAL A 1026 1.40 -17.51 -45.13
N GLN A 1027 1.06 -18.44 -46.00
CA GLN A 1027 1.96 -18.96 -47.03
C GLN A 1027 1.38 -18.71 -48.44
N PRO A 1028 1.61 -17.51 -49.03
CA PRO A 1028 1.11 -17.19 -50.37
C PRO A 1028 1.69 -18.09 -51.45
N SER A 1029 0.82 -18.46 -52.39
CA SER A 1029 1.04 -19.41 -53.48
C SER A 1029 0.26 -18.98 -54.72
N ASP A 1030 0.54 -19.58 -55.88
CA ASP A 1030 -0.16 -19.29 -57.14
C ASP A 1030 -1.38 -20.23 -57.28
N VAL A 1031 -2.57 -19.74 -56.93
CA VAL A 1031 -3.81 -20.51 -56.77
C VAL A 1031 -4.69 -20.37 -58.01
N SER A 1032 -4.94 -21.46 -58.72
CA SER A 1032 -5.80 -21.46 -59.91
C SER A 1032 -7.29 -21.42 -59.55
N ILE A 1033 -8.04 -20.44 -60.08
CA ILE A 1033 -9.49 -20.32 -59.84
C ILE A 1033 -10.24 -21.57 -60.31
N SER A 1034 -9.87 -22.17 -61.44
CA SER A 1034 -10.54 -23.39 -61.92
C SER A 1034 -10.37 -24.57 -60.97
N GLN A 1035 -9.21 -24.71 -60.34
CA GLN A 1035 -8.95 -25.78 -59.36
C GLN A 1035 -9.71 -25.54 -58.05
N LEU A 1036 -9.84 -24.27 -57.64
CA LEU A 1036 -10.65 -23.87 -56.48
C LEU A 1036 -12.15 -24.16 -56.71
N VAL A 1037 -12.64 -23.90 -57.93
CA VAL A 1037 -14.02 -24.23 -58.35
C VAL A 1037 -14.24 -25.74 -58.40
N ASP A 1038 -13.32 -26.51 -59.00
CA ASP A 1038 -13.37 -27.99 -59.02
C ASP A 1038 -13.41 -28.57 -57.59
N TYR A 1039 -12.63 -28.02 -56.66
CA TYR A 1039 -12.63 -28.40 -55.24
C TYR A 1039 -13.97 -28.10 -54.55
N VAL A 1040 -14.55 -26.92 -54.80
CA VAL A 1040 -15.87 -26.52 -54.25
C VAL A 1040 -16.98 -27.41 -54.81
N GLU A 1041 -17.01 -27.61 -56.12
CA GLU A 1041 -17.90 -28.53 -56.85
C GLU A 1041 -17.85 -29.94 -56.23
N ALA A 1042 -16.65 -30.54 -56.17
CA ALA A 1042 -16.45 -31.90 -55.68
C ALA A 1042 -16.84 -32.06 -54.20
N THR A 1043 -16.64 -31.02 -53.38
CA THR A 1043 -16.96 -31.05 -51.94
C THR A 1043 -18.45 -30.87 -51.68
N PHE A 1044 -19.10 -29.89 -52.31
CA PHE A 1044 -20.46 -29.46 -51.92
C PHE A 1044 -21.58 -29.99 -52.81
N ARG A 1045 -21.33 -30.36 -54.08
CA ARG A 1045 -22.36 -30.97 -54.95
C ARG A 1045 -22.94 -32.29 -54.37
N PRO A 1046 -22.17 -33.18 -53.71
CA PRO A 1046 -22.75 -34.36 -53.06
C PRO A 1046 -23.62 -34.01 -51.84
N MET A 1047 -23.15 -33.07 -51.00
CA MET A 1047 -23.84 -32.68 -49.75
C MET A 1047 -25.15 -31.93 -50.01
N THR A 1048 -25.19 -31.12 -51.06
CA THR A 1048 -26.42 -30.44 -51.51
C THR A 1048 -27.40 -31.42 -52.14
N ALA A 1049 -26.92 -32.36 -52.98
CA ALA A 1049 -27.76 -33.41 -53.55
C ALA A 1049 -28.39 -34.34 -52.49
N GLU A 1050 -27.67 -34.70 -51.43
CA GLU A 1050 -28.22 -35.48 -50.30
C GLU A 1050 -29.36 -34.73 -49.58
N ARG A 1051 -29.29 -33.40 -49.52
CA ARG A 1051 -30.32 -32.51 -48.96
C ARG A 1051 -31.42 -32.08 -49.94
N GLY A 1052 -31.30 -32.41 -51.22
CA GLY A 1052 -32.22 -31.94 -52.26
C GLY A 1052 -32.13 -30.44 -52.58
N LEU A 1053 -30.99 -29.81 -52.27
CA LEU A 1053 -30.71 -28.41 -52.62
C LEU A 1053 -30.13 -28.30 -54.03
N ALA A 1054 -30.47 -27.24 -54.75
CA ALA A 1054 -29.75 -26.87 -55.96
C ALA A 1054 -28.40 -26.25 -55.60
N PHE A 1055 -27.36 -26.53 -56.40
CA PHE A 1055 -26.01 -26.01 -56.21
C PHE A 1055 -25.40 -25.56 -57.54
N GLY A 1056 -24.83 -24.37 -57.54
CA GLY A 1056 -24.14 -23.79 -58.69
C GLY A 1056 -22.94 -22.93 -58.28
N VAL A 1057 -21.90 -22.96 -59.11
CA VAL A 1057 -20.76 -22.04 -59.04
C VAL A 1057 -20.75 -21.23 -60.33
N GLU A 1058 -20.82 -19.92 -60.20
CA GLU A 1058 -20.85 -18.96 -61.31
C GLU A 1058 -19.57 -18.11 -61.25
N VAL A 1059 -18.89 -17.95 -62.39
CA VAL A 1059 -17.57 -17.31 -62.47
C VAL A 1059 -17.59 -16.27 -63.58
N SER A 1060 -17.30 -15.02 -63.23
CA SER A 1060 -17.22 -13.92 -64.20
C SER A 1060 -16.02 -14.11 -65.16
N PRO A 1061 -16.14 -13.77 -66.45
CA PRO A 1061 -15.01 -13.77 -67.39
C PRO A 1061 -13.98 -12.67 -67.09
N ASP A 1062 -14.33 -11.68 -66.26
CA ASP A 1062 -13.53 -10.47 -66.02
C ASP A 1062 -12.59 -10.58 -64.79
N ILE A 1063 -12.40 -11.78 -64.22
CA ILE A 1063 -11.43 -12.06 -63.14
C ILE A 1063 -10.15 -12.73 -63.67
N PRO A 1064 -9.00 -12.55 -63.01
CA PRO A 1064 -7.79 -13.30 -63.35
C PRO A 1064 -7.95 -14.80 -63.06
N SER A 1065 -7.35 -15.64 -63.91
CA SER A 1065 -7.42 -17.10 -63.78
C SER A 1065 -6.66 -17.68 -62.58
N HIS A 1066 -5.81 -16.87 -61.93
CA HIS A 1066 -4.93 -17.26 -60.83
C HIS A 1066 -4.88 -16.13 -59.78
N LEU A 1067 -4.64 -16.51 -58.51
CA LEU A 1067 -4.55 -15.63 -57.35
C LEU A 1067 -3.25 -15.87 -56.57
N TRP A 1068 -2.57 -14.81 -56.15
CA TRP A 1068 -1.39 -14.94 -55.28
C TRP A 1068 -1.80 -14.87 -53.79
N THR A 1069 -2.18 -16.02 -53.23
CA THR A 1069 -2.77 -16.14 -51.88
C THR A 1069 -2.51 -17.52 -51.25
N ASP A 1070 -2.88 -17.70 -49.98
CA ASP A 1070 -2.76 -18.97 -49.27
C ASP A 1070 -3.95 -19.88 -49.61
N GLU A 1071 -3.69 -20.93 -50.39
CA GLU A 1071 -4.71 -21.87 -50.86
C GLU A 1071 -5.50 -22.49 -49.70
N GLN A 1072 -4.82 -22.89 -48.62
CA GLN A 1072 -5.44 -23.60 -47.51
C GLN A 1072 -6.37 -22.70 -46.72
N ARG A 1073 -5.98 -21.43 -46.50
CA ARG A 1073 -6.83 -20.46 -45.80
C ARG A 1073 -8.01 -20.01 -46.65
N LEU A 1074 -7.83 -19.81 -47.96
CA LEU A 1074 -8.94 -19.52 -48.87
C LEU A 1074 -9.94 -20.68 -48.93
N GLN A 1075 -9.48 -21.93 -49.10
CA GLN A 1075 -10.32 -23.12 -49.05
C GLN A 1075 -11.03 -23.26 -47.69
N GLN A 1076 -10.37 -22.94 -46.57
CA GLN A 1076 -10.96 -23.00 -45.23
C GLN A 1076 -12.07 -21.96 -45.03
N ILE A 1077 -11.90 -20.72 -45.51
CA ILE A 1077 -12.95 -19.69 -45.49
C ILE A 1077 -14.15 -20.14 -46.33
N LEU A 1078 -13.93 -20.48 -47.60
CA LEU A 1078 -15.02 -20.86 -48.52
C LEU A 1078 -15.76 -22.12 -48.02
N ARG A 1079 -15.04 -23.12 -47.51
CA ARG A 1079 -15.64 -24.32 -46.90
C ARG A 1079 -16.53 -23.97 -45.70
N ASN A 1080 -16.12 -23.02 -44.86
CA ASN A 1080 -16.91 -22.59 -43.70
C ASN A 1080 -18.18 -21.84 -44.11
N LEU A 1081 -18.09 -20.91 -45.08
CA LEU A 1081 -19.24 -20.18 -45.61
C LEU A 1081 -20.24 -21.12 -46.31
N LEU A 1082 -19.77 -21.97 -47.23
CA LEU A 1082 -20.60 -22.93 -47.96
C LEU A 1082 -21.21 -23.99 -47.04
N SER A 1083 -20.47 -24.49 -46.05
CA SER A 1083 -21.01 -25.44 -45.06
C SER A 1083 -22.14 -24.80 -44.23
N ASN A 1084 -22.04 -23.51 -43.88
CA ASN A 1084 -23.13 -22.79 -43.22
C ASN A 1084 -24.34 -22.61 -44.14
N ALA A 1085 -24.15 -22.19 -45.40
CA ALA A 1085 -25.23 -22.06 -46.38
C ALA A 1085 -26.01 -23.38 -46.58
N VAL A 1086 -25.30 -24.49 -46.83
CA VAL A 1086 -25.91 -25.84 -46.98
C VAL A 1086 -26.57 -26.33 -45.69
N LYS A 1087 -26.09 -25.89 -44.52
CA LYS A 1087 -26.60 -26.25 -43.20
C LYS A 1087 -27.90 -25.53 -42.84
N PHE A 1088 -27.97 -24.23 -43.10
CA PHE A 1088 -29.08 -23.34 -42.73
C PHE A 1088 -30.14 -23.17 -43.82
N THR A 1089 -29.91 -23.70 -45.03
CA THR A 1089 -30.94 -23.86 -46.06
C THR A 1089 -31.66 -25.21 -45.91
N PRO A 1090 -32.96 -25.24 -45.53
CA PRO A 1090 -33.70 -26.49 -45.39
C PRO A 1090 -34.28 -27.01 -46.72
N ALA A 1091 -34.50 -26.13 -47.68
CA ALA A 1091 -34.93 -26.40 -49.06
C ALA A 1091 -34.66 -25.13 -49.90
N GLY A 1092 -34.36 -25.28 -51.18
CA GLY A 1092 -34.01 -24.16 -52.07
C GLY A 1092 -32.65 -24.34 -52.73
N GLU A 1093 -31.84 -23.29 -52.78
CA GLU A 1093 -30.54 -23.28 -53.45
C GLU A 1093 -29.41 -22.65 -52.62
N VAL A 1094 -28.18 -23.02 -52.98
CA VAL A 1094 -26.94 -22.37 -52.54
C VAL A 1094 -26.08 -22.09 -53.77
N ARG A 1095 -25.61 -20.86 -53.93
CA ARG A 1095 -24.76 -20.45 -55.07
C ARG A 1095 -23.49 -19.77 -54.59
N LEU A 1096 -22.38 -20.05 -55.27
CA LEU A 1096 -21.13 -19.29 -55.15
C LEU A 1096 -20.93 -18.48 -56.43
N LEU A 1097 -20.90 -17.16 -56.31
CA LEU A 1097 -20.56 -16.24 -57.39
C LEU A 1097 -19.13 -15.71 -57.16
N ILE A 1098 -18.30 -15.76 -58.20
CA ILE A 1098 -16.90 -15.27 -58.17
C ILE A 1098 -16.76 -14.18 -59.23
N GLU A 1099 -16.57 -12.94 -58.80
CA GLU A 1099 -16.66 -11.75 -59.64
C GLU A 1099 -15.70 -10.63 -59.20
N PRO A 1100 -15.40 -9.62 -60.03
CA PRO A 1100 -14.65 -8.45 -59.60
C PRO A 1100 -15.45 -7.64 -58.57
N ALA A 1101 -14.82 -7.16 -57.50
CA ALA A 1101 -15.52 -6.45 -56.42
C ALA A 1101 -16.24 -5.16 -56.86
N TRP A 1102 -15.83 -4.55 -57.99
CA TRP A 1102 -16.51 -3.38 -58.56
C TRP A 1102 -17.89 -3.69 -59.16
N ALA A 1103 -18.24 -4.97 -59.33
CA ALA A 1103 -19.58 -5.39 -59.79
C ALA A 1103 -20.66 -5.32 -58.69
N LEU A 1104 -20.27 -5.15 -57.42
CA LEU A 1104 -21.19 -5.03 -56.29
C LEU A 1104 -21.65 -3.57 -56.12
N GLU A 1105 -22.96 -3.33 -56.13
CA GLU A 1105 -23.53 -1.97 -56.17
C GLU A 1105 -23.27 -1.13 -54.89
N ASP A 1106 -22.94 -1.77 -53.76
CA ASP A 1106 -22.58 -1.14 -52.46
C ASP A 1106 -21.08 -1.37 -52.09
N ALA A 1107 -20.20 -1.45 -53.08
CA ALA A 1107 -18.76 -1.64 -52.85
C ALA A 1107 -18.06 -0.36 -52.33
N ASP A 1108 -18.20 -0.05 -51.04
CA ASP A 1108 -17.26 0.83 -50.35
C ASP A 1108 -15.88 0.13 -50.28
N LEU A 1109 -14.91 0.67 -51.02
CA LEU A 1109 -13.57 0.10 -51.23
C LEU A 1109 -12.44 0.98 -50.66
N ASP A 1110 -12.75 2.06 -49.93
CA ASP A 1110 -11.77 3.04 -49.40
C ASP A 1110 -10.70 2.40 -48.46
N MET A 1111 -10.95 1.17 -48.00
CA MET A 1111 -10.04 0.36 -47.19
C MET A 1111 -8.94 -0.38 -47.99
N PHE A 1112 -9.05 -0.45 -49.32
CA PHE A 1112 -8.08 -1.07 -50.23
C PHE A 1112 -7.32 0.02 -51.04
N GLY A 1113 -6.16 -0.31 -51.62
CA GLY A 1113 -5.37 0.65 -52.39
C GLY A 1113 -5.96 0.95 -53.78
N GLU A 1114 -5.84 2.19 -54.27
CA GLU A 1114 -6.32 2.66 -55.59
C GLU A 1114 -5.85 1.85 -56.83
N ASN A 1115 -4.94 0.87 -56.65
CA ASN A 1115 -4.40 0.02 -57.71
C ASN A 1115 -4.47 -1.49 -57.35
N GLU A 1116 -5.26 -1.89 -56.35
CA GLU A 1116 -5.44 -3.29 -55.97
C GLU A 1116 -6.70 -3.86 -56.66
N GLU A 1117 -6.52 -4.83 -57.58
CA GLU A 1117 -7.63 -5.63 -58.08
C GLU A 1117 -8.16 -6.54 -56.97
N ILE A 1118 -9.50 -6.60 -56.80
CA ILE A 1118 -10.17 -7.33 -55.72
C ILE A 1118 -11.21 -8.26 -56.33
N ILE A 1119 -11.22 -9.52 -55.88
CA ILE A 1119 -12.26 -10.50 -56.21
C ILE A 1119 -13.24 -10.60 -55.04
N ALA A 1120 -14.53 -10.60 -55.36
CA ALA A 1120 -15.61 -10.97 -54.48
C ALA A 1120 -15.95 -12.46 -54.65
N PHE A 1121 -15.98 -13.19 -53.55
CA PHE A 1121 -16.53 -14.55 -53.46
C PHE A 1121 -17.84 -14.49 -52.66
N SER A 1122 -18.96 -14.35 -53.36
CA SER A 1122 -20.29 -14.20 -52.77
C SER A 1122 -20.97 -15.58 -52.65
N VAL A 1123 -21.08 -16.09 -51.41
CA VAL A 1123 -21.83 -17.30 -51.09
C VAL A 1123 -23.26 -16.90 -50.69
N ALA A 1124 -24.21 -17.16 -51.58
CA ALA A 1124 -25.63 -16.87 -51.38
C ALA A 1124 -26.44 -18.14 -51.05
N ASP A 1125 -27.37 -18.03 -50.11
CA ASP A 1125 -28.26 -19.10 -49.66
C ASP A 1125 -29.71 -18.60 -49.56
N THR A 1126 -30.68 -19.46 -49.89
CA THR A 1126 -32.12 -19.18 -49.71
C THR A 1126 -32.64 -19.78 -48.40
N GLY A 1127 -31.84 -19.67 -47.33
CA GLY A 1127 -32.10 -20.29 -46.04
C GLY A 1127 -32.94 -19.44 -45.09
N ILE A 1128 -32.79 -19.71 -43.79
CA ILE A 1128 -33.60 -19.06 -42.74
C ILE A 1128 -33.34 -17.55 -42.58
N GLY A 1129 -32.25 -17.02 -43.12
CA GLY A 1129 -31.83 -15.62 -42.96
C GLY A 1129 -31.49 -15.20 -41.52
N ILE A 1130 -30.72 -14.13 -41.39
CA ILE A 1130 -30.17 -13.62 -40.14
C ILE A 1130 -30.83 -12.27 -39.82
N PRO A 1131 -31.34 -12.06 -38.59
CA PRO A 1131 -31.81 -10.75 -38.15
C PRO A 1131 -30.71 -9.71 -37.98
N ASP A 1132 -31.00 -8.46 -38.33
CA ASP A 1132 -30.09 -7.30 -38.30
C ASP A 1132 -29.38 -7.10 -36.94
N ASP A 1133 -30.09 -7.35 -35.83
CA ASP A 1133 -29.56 -7.24 -34.46
C ASP A 1133 -28.42 -8.23 -34.17
N LYS A 1134 -28.17 -9.20 -35.07
CA LYS A 1134 -27.22 -10.30 -34.87
C LYS A 1134 -26.03 -10.26 -35.84
N PHE A 1135 -25.98 -9.32 -36.80
CA PHE A 1135 -24.90 -9.25 -37.79
C PHE A 1135 -23.49 -9.07 -37.19
N GLN A 1136 -23.36 -8.40 -36.04
CA GLN A 1136 -22.08 -8.34 -35.32
C GLN A 1136 -21.82 -9.63 -34.51
N VAL A 1137 -22.84 -10.12 -33.81
CA VAL A 1137 -22.77 -11.26 -32.88
C VAL A 1137 -22.43 -12.58 -33.58
N ILE A 1138 -22.80 -12.78 -34.86
CA ILE A 1138 -22.47 -14.00 -35.63
C ILE A 1138 -20.96 -14.16 -35.92
N PHE A 1139 -20.16 -13.10 -35.77
CA PHE A 1139 -18.70 -13.16 -35.91
C PHE A 1139 -17.97 -13.22 -34.57
N GLU A 1140 -18.68 -13.20 -33.43
CA GLU A 1140 -18.10 -13.41 -32.10
C GLU A 1140 -17.82 -14.90 -31.86
N ALA A 1141 -16.66 -15.21 -31.29
CA ALA A 1141 -16.30 -16.61 -31.00
C ALA A 1141 -17.22 -17.23 -29.95
N PHE A 1142 -17.60 -18.50 -30.18
CA PHE A 1142 -18.53 -19.31 -29.36
C PHE A 1142 -20.00 -18.85 -29.37
N HIS A 1143 -20.35 -17.73 -30.02
CA HIS A 1143 -21.72 -17.25 -30.06
C HIS A 1143 -22.56 -18.01 -31.11
N GLN A 1144 -23.84 -18.26 -30.79
CA GLN A 1144 -24.79 -19.00 -31.63
C GLN A 1144 -26.19 -18.38 -31.49
N GLY A 1145 -26.84 -18.05 -32.60
CA GLY A 1145 -28.15 -17.40 -32.62
C GLY A 1145 -29.25 -18.23 -31.96
N ASP A 1146 -29.66 -17.78 -30.78
CA ASP A 1146 -30.74 -18.23 -29.88
C ASP A 1146 -30.82 -19.74 -29.58
N GLY A 1147 -30.97 -20.08 -28.30
CA GLY A 1147 -30.95 -21.47 -27.80
C GLY A 1147 -32.06 -22.41 -28.33
N GLY A 1148 -33.04 -21.88 -29.08
CA GLY A 1148 -34.02 -22.69 -29.83
C GLY A 1148 -33.43 -23.32 -31.10
N THR A 1149 -32.58 -22.58 -31.82
CA THR A 1149 -32.01 -22.98 -33.12
C THR A 1149 -30.84 -23.95 -32.95
N SER A 1150 -30.00 -23.73 -31.94
CA SER A 1150 -28.76 -24.50 -31.69
C SER A 1150 -29.00 -26.02 -31.63
N ARG A 1151 -30.08 -26.48 -30.96
CA ARG A 1151 -30.43 -27.91 -30.85
C ARG A 1151 -30.77 -28.60 -32.17
N ARG A 1152 -31.11 -27.85 -33.22
CA ARG A 1152 -31.68 -28.40 -34.46
C ARG A 1152 -30.66 -28.50 -35.60
N PHE A 1153 -29.58 -27.72 -35.55
CA PHE A 1153 -28.58 -27.65 -36.62
C PHE A 1153 -27.12 -27.88 -36.17
N GLY A 1154 -26.77 -27.69 -34.89
CA GLY A 1154 -25.49 -28.07 -34.27
C GLY A 1154 -24.22 -27.38 -34.81
N GLY A 1155 -23.38 -26.80 -33.94
CA GLY A 1155 -22.12 -26.19 -34.36
C GLY A 1155 -21.22 -25.74 -33.22
N THR A 1156 -20.03 -25.26 -33.56
CA THR A 1156 -19.01 -24.78 -32.61
C THR A 1156 -19.17 -23.30 -32.24
N GLY A 1157 -19.66 -22.47 -33.17
CA GLY A 1157 -19.61 -21.01 -33.03
C GLY A 1157 -18.22 -20.43 -33.31
N LEU A 1158 -17.33 -21.18 -33.98
CA LEU A 1158 -15.95 -20.76 -34.28
C LEU A 1158 -15.71 -20.52 -35.78
N GLY A 1159 -16.44 -21.20 -36.66
CA GLY A 1159 -16.20 -21.15 -38.11
C GLY A 1159 -16.25 -19.75 -38.72
N LEU A 1160 -17.18 -18.87 -38.31
CA LEU A 1160 -17.30 -17.51 -38.85
C LEU A 1160 -16.23 -16.55 -38.29
N SER A 1161 -15.94 -16.60 -36.99
CA SER A 1161 -14.90 -15.76 -36.36
C SER A 1161 -13.50 -16.10 -36.87
N ILE A 1162 -13.20 -17.40 -37.04
CA ILE A 1162 -11.96 -17.88 -37.68
C ILE A 1162 -11.89 -17.40 -39.13
N SER A 1163 -12.99 -17.47 -39.89
CA SER A 1163 -13.01 -17.04 -41.30
C SER A 1163 -12.80 -15.54 -41.46
N GLN A 1164 -13.42 -14.71 -40.61
CA GLN A 1164 -13.23 -13.26 -40.63
C GLN A 1164 -11.77 -12.88 -40.34
N ASN A 1165 -11.13 -13.56 -39.38
CA ASN A 1165 -9.73 -13.26 -39.06
C ASN A 1165 -8.73 -13.83 -40.09
N PHE A 1166 -9.03 -14.95 -40.75
CA PHE A 1166 -8.24 -15.38 -41.92
C PHE A 1166 -8.40 -14.44 -43.10
N ALA A 1167 -9.60 -13.91 -43.38
CA ALA A 1167 -9.78 -12.90 -44.42
C ALA A 1167 -8.88 -11.68 -44.16
N ARG A 1168 -8.88 -11.14 -42.93
CA ARG A 1168 -7.99 -10.04 -42.51
C ARG A 1168 -6.49 -10.38 -42.69
N LEU A 1169 -6.08 -11.60 -42.35
CA LEU A 1169 -4.69 -12.06 -42.54
C LEU A 1169 -4.27 -12.12 -44.02
N LEU A 1170 -5.20 -12.44 -44.92
CA LEU A 1170 -4.99 -12.38 -46.37
C LEU A 1170 -5.14 -10.96 -46.96
N GLY A 1171 -5.37 -9.94 -46.12
CA GLY A 1171 -5.58 -8.56 -46.55
C GLY A 1171 -6.97 -8.26 -47.11
N GLY A 1172 -7.98 -9.06 -46.75
CA GLY A 1172 -9.37 -8.95 -47.20
C GLY A 1172 -10.39 -8.81 -46.05
N GLU A 1173 -11.68 -8.83 -46.41
CA GLU A 1173 -12.83 -8.68 -45.50
C GLU A 1173 -13.93 -9.71 -45.81
N ILE A 1174 -14.75 -10.07 -44.82
CA ILE A 1174 -16.02 -10.77 -45.05
C ILE A 1174 -17.18 -9.83 -44.68
N ARG A 1175 -18.02 -9.52 -45.67
CA ARG A 1175 -19.30 -8.81 -45.51
C ARG A 1175 -20.46 -9.79 -45.44
N VAL A 1176 -21.59 -9.37 -44.87
CA VAL A 1176 -22.84 -10.13 -44.82
C VAL A 1176 -24.01 -9.24 -45.20
N GLN A 1177 -24.91 -9.75 -46.04
CA GLN A 1177 -26.22 -9.19 -46.33
C GLN A 1177 -27.24 -10.30 -46.12
N SER A 1178 -28.34 -10.04 -45.42
CA SER A 1178 -29.35 -11.07 -45.13
C SER A 1178 -30.69 -10.44 -44.79
N VAL A 1179 -31.77 -11.14 -45.09
CA VAL A 1179 -33.13 -10.79 -44.67
C VAL A 1179 -33.74 -12.03 -44.02
N HIS A 1180 -34.22 -11.88 -42.79
CA HIS A 1180 -34.73 -13.02 -42.02
C HIS A 1180 -35.97 -13.63 -42.68
N GLY A 1181 -35.87 -14.91 -43.07
CA GLY A 1181 -36.89 -15.65 -43.81
C GLY A 1181 -36.68 -15.71 -45.34
N GLU A 1182 -35.75 -14.93 -45.91
CA GLU A 1182 -35.53 -14.89 -47.37
C GLU A 1182 -34.14 -15.42 -47.79
N GLY A 1183 -33.12 -15.33 -46.92
CA GLY A 1183 -31.80 -15.93 -47.17
C GLY A 1183 -30.63 -15.12 -46.63
N SER A 1184 -29.42 -15.56 -46.93
CA SER A 1184 -28.16 -14.92 -46.52
C SER A 1184 -27.14 -14.91 -47.66
N THR A 1185 -26.41 -13.81 -47.83
CA THR A 1185 -25.23 -13.72 -48.69
C THR A 1185 -24.02 -13.31 -47.86
N PHE A 1186 -22.97 -14.13 -47.89
CA PHE A 1186 -21.68 -13.84 -47.28
C PHE A 1186 -20.64 -13.61 -48.39
N THR A 1187 -20.08 -12.41 -48.45
CA THR A 1187 -19.13 -12.02 -49.50
C THR A 1187 -17.74 -11.82 -48.90
N LEU A 1188 -16.80 -12.69 -49.29
CA LEU A 1188 -15.37 -12.49 -49.04
C LEU A 1188 -14.81 -11.56 -50.13
N LEU A 1189 -14.32 -10.39 -49.73
CA LEU A 1189 -13.54 -9.48 -50.57
C LEU A 1189 -12.06 -9.78 -50.37
N LEU A 1190 -11.33 -10.11 -51.44
CA LEU A 1190 -9.93 -10.54 -51.39
C LEU A 1190 -9.10 -9.89 -52.51
N PRO A 1191 -7.94 -9.26 -52.20
CA PRO A 1191 -7.07 -8.72 -53.24
C PRO A 1191 -6.44 -9.85 -54.08
N VAL A 1192 -6.22 -9.58 -55.38
CA VAL A 1192 -5.64 -10.55 -56.33
C VAL A 1192 -4.24 -11.02 -55.93
N ARG A 1193 -3.53 -10.21 -55.15
CA ARG A 1193 -2.24 -10.52 -54.53
C ARG A 1193 -2.23 -10.04 -53.09
N VAL A 1194 -1.93 -10.93 -52.14
CA VAL A 1194 -1.75 -10.57 -50.72
C VAL A 1194 -0.61 -9.54 -50.58
N PRO A 1195 -0.82 -8.38 -49.93
CA PRO A 1195 0.21 -7.35 -49.78
C PRO A 1195 1.43 -7.79 -48.95
N GLU A 1196 2.63 -7.38 -49.38
CA GLU A 1196 3.88 -7.66 -48.65
C GLU A 1196 4.03 -6.76 -47.41
N GLY A 1197 3.42 -7.18 -46.30
CA GLY A 1197 3.61 -6.54 -44.99
C GLY A 1197 2.41 -6.56 -44.04
N THR A 1198 1.28 -7.16 -44.41
CA THR A 1198 -0.01 -7.11 -43.67
C THR A 1198 0.12 -7.41 -42.17
N ALA A 1199 0.99 -8.35 -41.80
CA ALA A 1199 1.24 -8.74 -40.40
C ALA A 1199 1.68 -7.58 -39.48
N ARG A 1200 2.30 -6.51 -40.00
CA ARG A 1200 2.69 -5.33 -39.21
C ARG A 1200 1.56 -4.33 -38.95
N ARG A 1201 0.53 -4.28 -39.80
CA ARG A 1201 -0.58 -3.32 -39.63
C ARG A 1201 -1.46 -3.61 -38.40
N MET A 1202 -1.38 -4.82 -37.84
CA MET A 1202 -2.11 -5.19 -36.62
C MET A 1202 -1.43 -4.73 -35.31
N GLU A 1203 -0.19 -4.24 -35.33
CA GLU A 1203 0.49 -3.75 -34.12
C GLU A 1203 0.14 -2.29 -33.76
N GLU A 1204 -0.47 -1.51 -34.66
CA GLU A 1204 -0.61 -0.06 -34.55
C GLU A 1204 -2.05 0.49 -34.42
N GLN A 1205 -3.07 -0.34 -34.15
CA GLN A 1205 -4.44 0.14 -33.86
C GLN A 1205 -4.87 -0.13 -32.39
N PRO A 1206 -5.34 0.89 -31.64
CA PRO A 1206 -5.79 0.73 -30.26
C PRO A 1206 -7.24 0.21 -30.16
N ALA A 1207 -7.53 -0.46 -29.04
CA ALA A 1207 -8.90 -0.83 -28.65
C ALA A 1207 -9.80 0.41 -28.45
N PRO A 1208 -11.13 0.30 -28.65
CA PRO A 1208 -12.01 1.46 -28.81
C PRO A 1208 -12.11 2.34 -27.56
N VAL A 1209 -12.07 3.66 -27.80
CA VAL A 1209 -12.17 4.70 -26.77
C VAL A 1209 -13.65 4.96 -26.43
N GLY A 1210 -13.99 4.92 -25.14
CA GLY A 1210 -15.33 5.29 -24.67
C GLY A 1210 -15.53 6.81 -24.65
N LEU A 1211 -16.62 7.26 -25.30
CA LEU A 1211 -17.34 8.52 -25.10
C LEU A 1211 -16.50 9.75 -24.70
N ALA A 1212 -16.06 10.52 -25.70
CA ALA A 1212 -15.56 11.88 -25.50
C ALA A 1212 -16.73 12.87 -25.36
N GLU A 1213 -16.62 13.84 -24.45
CA GLU A 1213 -17.55 14.96 -24.34
C GLU A 1213 -17.28 15.98 -25.45
N GLU A 1214 -18.31 16.37 -26.22
CA GLU A 1214 -18.21 17.52 -27.11
C GLU A 1214 -18.27 18.83 -26.30
N ARG A 1215 -17.37 19.77 -26.64
CA ARG A 1215 -17.52 21.18 -26.31
C ARG A 1215 -17.84 21.95 -27.59
N SER A 1216 -18.90 22.74 -27.55
CA SER A 1216 -19.12 23.85 -28.50
C SER A 1216 -19.13 25.17 -27.72
N ASP A 1217 -18.40 26.16 -28.21
CA ASP A 1217 -18.26 27.47 -27.56
C ASP A 1217 -19.57 28.27 -27.53
N ILE A 1218 -19.71 29.16 -26.53
CA ILE A 1218 -20.28 30.52 -26.66
C ILE A 1218 -20.05 31.30 -25.33
N GLU A 1219 -19.51 32.50 -25.45
CA GLU A 1219 -19.47 33.56 -24.43
C GLU A 1219 -19.39 34.91 -25.18
N PRO A 1220 -19.64 36.09 -24.57
CA PRO A 1220 -20.21 36.37 -23.24
C PRO A 1220 -21.32 37.47 -23.26
N LEU A 1221 -21.72 37.94 -22.06
CA LEU A 1221 -22.08 39.33 -21.66
C LEU A 1221 -23.52 39.66 -21.14
N THR A 1222 -23.48 40.30 -19.95
CA THR A 1222 -24.32 41.43 -19.45
C THR A 1222 -25.80 41.28 -19.04
N GLU A 1223 -25.98 41.23 -17.71
CA GLU A 1223 -26.61 42.27 -16.85
C GLU A 1223 -28.14 42.46 -16.64
N VAL A 1224 -28.46 42.74 -15.35
CA VAL A 1224 -29.56 43.56 -14.77
C VAL A 1224 -31.00 43.00 -14.67
N SER A 1225 -31.27 42.46 -13.47
CA SER A 1225 -32.37 42.71 -12.52
C SER A 1225 -33.52 43.68 -12.83
N ALA A 1226 -34.76 43.34 -12.40
CA ALA A 1226 -35.64 44.07 -11.43
C ALA A 1226 -37.15 43.74 -11.56
N GLU A 1227 -37.98 44.25 -10.61
CA GLU A 1227 -39.46 44.22 -10.52
C GLU A 1227 -40.10 42.82 -10.30
N ILE A 1228 -40.69 42.39 -9.16
CA ILE A 1228 -41.22 42.96 -7.88
C ILE A 1228 -42.72 43.40 -7.90
N THR A 1229 -43.44 43.08 -6.81
CA THR A 1229 -44.82 43.49 -6.36
C THR A 1229 -46.07 42.90 -7.06
N ASP A 1230 -47.23 42.74 -6.40
CA ASP A 1230 -47.59 42.29 -5.02
C ASP A 1230 -49.13 42.12 -4.86
N GLY A 1231 -49.61 41.55 -3.75
CA GLY A 1231 -51.03 41.52 -3.30
C GLY A 1231 -51.66 40.11 -3.31
N GLU A 1232 -52.23 39.53 -2.24
CA GLU A 1232 -53.11 39.99 -1.13
C GLU A 1232 -54.56 40.33 -1.57
N SER A 1233 -55.64 40.02 -0.82
CA SER A 1233 -55.80 39.46 0.55
C SER A 1233 -57.04 38.56 0.69
N ASP A 1234 -57.19 37.93 1.87
CA ASP A 1234 -58.43 37.58 2.62
C ASP A 1234 -58.51 36.11 3.12
N LEU A 1235 -59.01 35.80 4.33
CA LEU A 1235 -59.17 36.56 5.59
C LEU A 1235 -59.35 35.55 6.75
N ALA A 1236 -58.78 35.80 7.93
CA ALA A 1236 -58.95 34.93 9.11
C ALA A 1236 -60.19 35.35 9.95
N PRO A 1237 -60.70 34.46 10.84
CA PRO A 1237 -60.43 34.70 12.27
C PRO A 1237 -60.32 33.44 13.19
N LEU A 1238 -59.59 33.62 14.30
CA LEU A 1238 -59.92 33.35 15.73
C LEU A 1238 -60.95 32.23 16.08
N GLU A 1239 -60.79 31.42 17.13
CA GLU A 1239 -59.80 31.40 18.23
C GLU A 1239 -59.67 30.02 18.92
N GLU A 1240 -58.78 29.91 19.90
CA GLU A 1240 -58.41 28.70 20.67
C GLU A 1240 -59.41 28.37 21.82
N PRO A 1241 -59.33 27.22 22.55
CA PRO A 1241 -58.25 27.01 23.54
C PRO A 1241 -57.77 25.56 23.84
N ALA A 1242 -56.49 25.46 24.21
CA ALA A 1242 -55.90 24.65 25.30
C ALA A 1242 -56.40 23.21 25.64
N ALA A 1243 -55.46 22.25 25.57
CA ALA A 1243 -54.71 21.67 26.71
C ALA A 1243 -55.43 21.50 28.09
N PRO A 1244 -55.17 20.39 28.84
CA PRO A 1244 -53.81 20.06 29.28
C PRO A 1244 -53.38 18.58 29.18
N ALA A 1245 -52.06 18.38 29.32
CA ALA A 1245 -51.42 17.07 29.38
C ALA A 1245 -51.41 16.49 30.81
N ALA A 1246 -51.29 15.16 30.90
CA ALA A 1246 -50.70 14.44 32.02
C ALA A 1246 -50.07 13.13 31.51
#